data_AF-A0A7U9XPY0-F1
#
_entry.id   AF-A0A7U9XPY0-F1
#
_cell.length_a   1.000
_cell.length_b   1.000
_cell.length_c   1.000
_cell.angle_alpha   90.00
_cell.angle_beta   90.00
_cell.angle_gamma   90.00
#
_symmetry.space_group_name_H-M   'P 1'
#
loop_
_entity.id
_entity.type
_entity.pdbx_description
1 polymer ?
#
loop_
_entity_poly.entity_id
_entity_poly.type
_entity_poly.pdbx_seq_one_letter_code
_entity_poly.pdbx_strand_id
1 'polypeptide(L)'
;MKKHLIYTIALIISCLFLCSCKNTEAESAGNDIQDMVNIEPIPEAESIYQTNIISLNKEHSAAEIVGDAVYGGAISNSSPVVTVQDKNTGKIINEITVPMSGEALGIQSLASDNEGNIYLVVCNYTDNGTIVWKIDTAGTLHEMNNMVLEDTMNAQSQSIKKIAAGTDGNLYLWCEMGIPAAEIENLPYEIDADVYVMVDRIYVKSAELNTLFYTQVPAIGGSKLKYFYVSKRGKPVAVTSDDEGIYIREIDLEKRAFGDETKQIADSDEGEIETVAVTEDGLLFSRNGTLYMYNLDSNKTDNILCWATYGIEQSDILYIGENNNSIEVIDTHEGVSGYVNLSKGEVNKTVITLGLIQLTQDIQKAVIDFNRSNPDVMINIKTYYQEDGDFEQSVERLKLDVVTGSAPDIMEVSMINYEMLADKGVFADLYKFMQDDRDLSQDKILSSVREAYEIDGQLLNMAPGFQLYTVWGNRNKIGNHKGVTLNELMQILGENGKTIDAIYGFSMDEPVLTTLCTFGMDEFINWETGECEFTGDYFKDLLRFAKEYSGGYTQTGVSQAIAEGNILLSIGVISSVADYQIQSELYGGELTFVGYPTAGGSGTAIGYRGSQLAISNYSDDKGDAWEFVKYYMQNGWDGQGFPVFQDKFDEAMEKARQKDMETVDGVTYELPKGYFSEGNHYFEVFNAEPADVEAVRNLVADAGNRYKYNTDILGIINEEADAYIKDQKPIDEVAGIIQSRVKLYLDEQVR
;
A
#
# COMPACT_ATOMS: atom_id res chain seq x y z
N MET A 1 -2.60 42.21 -5.85
CA MET A 1 -2.25 41.12 -6.79
C MET A 1 -1.12 40.21 -6.30
N LYS A 2 -0.07 40.70 -5.60
CA LYS A 2 0.97 39.83 -4.99
C LYS A 2 0.56 39.04 -3.72
N LYS A 3 -0.60 39.31 -3.11
CA LYS A 3 -1.14 38.55 -1.96
C LYS A 3 -2.02 37.36 -2.35
N HIS A 4 -2.56 37.32 -3.58
CA HIS A 4 -3.39 36.18 -4.04
C HIS A 4 -2.57 35.06 -4.67
N LEU A 5 -1.41 35.37 -5.29
CA LEU A 5 -0.55 34.37 -5.92
C LEU A 5 0.21 33.48 -4.91
N ILE A 6 0.51 34.03 -3.71
CA ILE A 6 1.19 33.30 -2.63
C ILE A 6 0.25 32.27 -1.97
N TYR A 7 -1.05 32.58 -1.90
CA TYR A 7 -2.05 31.61 -1.41
C TYR A 7 -2.31 30.48 -2.41
N THR A 8 -2.16 30.70 -3.72
CA THR A 8 -2.38 29.66 -4.75
C THR A 8 -1.21 28.67 -4.84
N ILE A 9 0.04 29.11 -4.60
CA ILE A 9 1.20 28.22 -4.60
C ILE A 9 1.31 27.43 -3.28
N ALA A 10 0.95 28.05 -2.15
CA ALA A 10 0.79 27.33 -0.90
C ALA A 10 -0.34 26.29 -0.98
N LEU A 11 -1.44 26.59 -1.70
CA LEU A 11 -2.50 25.61 -1.95
C LEU A 11 -2.03 24.40 -2.79
N ILE A 12 -1.14 24.61 -3.76
CA ILE A 12 -0.66 23.54 -4.66
C ILE A 12 0.35 22.62 -3.96
N ILE A 13 1.18 23.15 -3.06
CA ILE A 13 2.10 22.35 -2.23
C ILE A 13 1.34 21.63 -1.12
N SER A 14 0.29 22.24 -0.54
CA SER A 14 -0.63 21.50 0.33
C SER A 14 -1.45 20.47 -0.45
N CYS A 15 -1.79 20.69 -1.73
CA CYS A 15 -2.49 19.72 -2.56
C CYS A 15 -1.69 18.44 -2.85
N LEU A 16 -0.35 18.50 -2.79
CA LEU A 16 0.52 17.34 -2.92
C LEU A 16 0.60 16.51 -1.63
N PHE A 17 0.21 17.07 -0.48
CA PHE A 17 -0.04 16.34 0.78
C PHE A 17 -1.53 16.03 1.03
N LEU A 18 -2.45 16.57 0.21
CA LEU A 18 -3.90 16.37 0.31
C LEU A 18 -4.43 15.27 -0.63
N CYS A 19 -3.60 14.37 -1.15
CA CYS A 19 -4.09 13.19 -1.90
C CYS A 19 -4.58 12.02 -1.03
N SER A 20 -4.57 12.13 0.31
CA SER A 20 -5.48 11.36 1.17
C SER A 20 -6.75 12.16 1.47
N CYS A 21 -7.46 12.56 0.42
CA CYS A 21 -8.84 13.04 0.54
C CYS A 21 -9.79 11.88 0.29
N LYS A 22 -10.09 11.12 1.34
CA LYS A 22 -11.39 10.44 1.43
C LYS A 22 -12.29 11.29 2.31
N ASN A 23 -13.47 11.59 1.79
CA ASN A 23 -14.54 12.18 2.56
C ASN A 23 -14.73 11.33 3.83
N THR A 24 -14.91 11.99 4.97
CA THR A 24 -15.48 11.37 6.18
C THR A 24 -16.95 11.06 5.93
N GLU A 25 -17.22 10.14 5.01
CA GLU A 25 -18.31 9.19 5.14
C GLU A 25 -17.84 8.14 6.15
N ALA A 26 -18.73 7.59 6.96
CA ALA A 26 -18.38 6.48 7.83
C ALA A 26 -17.86 5.34 6.95
N GLU A 27 -16.53 5.24 6.83
CA GLU A 27 -15.87 4.15 6.15
C GLU A 27 -16.40 2.87 6.78
N SER A 28 -17.08 2.06 5.97
CA SER A 28 -17.58 0.76 6.39
C SER A 28 -16.42 0.00 7.02
N ALA A 29 -16.65 -0.57 8.20
CA ALA A 29 -15.66 -1.31 8.97
C ALA A 29 -15.05 -2.53 8.24
N GLY A 30 -15.57 -2.89 7.06
CA GLY A 30 -15.00 -3.91 6.16
C GLY A 30 -13.99 -3.38 5.13
N ASN A 31 -13.67 -2.08 5.12
CA ASN A 31 -12.75 -1.45 4.15
C ASN A 31 -11.34 -1.16 4.70
N ASP A 32 -10.98 -1.64 5.90
CA ASP A 32 -9.63 -1.46 6.50
C ASP A 32 -8.50 -2.21 5.75
N ILE A 33 -8.78 -2.74 4.55
CA ILE A 33 -7.78 -3.30 3.63
C ILE A 33 -7.62 -2.38 2.41
N GLN A 34 -7.65 -1.06 2.58
CA GLN A 34 -7.61 -0.13 1.43
C GLN A 34 -6.21 0.15 0.86
N ASP A 35 -5.18 -0.53 1.37
CA ASP A 35 -3.80 -0.47 0.86
C ASP A 35 -3.36 -1.85 0.32
N MET A 36 -4.13 -2.37 -0.64
CA MET A 36 -3.82 -3.63 -1.34
C MET A 36 -2.74 -3.41 -2.40
N VAL A 37 -1.83 -4.38 -2.50
CA VAL A 37 -0.80 -4.45 -3.53
C VAL A 37 -1.14 -5.63 -4.42
N ASN A 38 -1.55 -5.35 -5.66
CA ASN A 38 -1.66 -6.39 -6.66
C ASN A 38 -0.25 -6.90 -6.94
N ILE A 39 0.01 -8.16 -6.61
CA ILE A 39 1.21 -8.89 -6.99
C ILE A 39 0.73 -10.20 -7.61
N GLU A 40 1.17 -10.50 -8.83
CA GLU A 40 0.85 -11.78 -9.45
C GLU A 40 1.42 -12.93 -8.58
N PRO A 41 0.72 -14.08 -8.51
CA PRO A 41 1.22 -15.25 -7.81
C PRO A 41 2.63 -15.61 -8.28
N ILE A 42 3.57 -15.64 -7.34
CA ILE A 42 4.94 -16.08 -7.60
C ILE A 42 4.87 -17.58 -7.93
N PRO A 43 5.47 -18.03 -9.06
CA PRO A 43 5.64 -19.45 -9.31
C PRO A 43 6.39 -20.12 -8.15
N GLU A 44 5.97 -21.33 -7.75
CA GLU A 44 6.56 -22.07 -6.62
C GLU A 44 8.10 -22.17 -6.65
N ALA A 45 8.69 -22.52 -5.50
CA ALA A 45 10.08 -22.52 -5.03
C ALA A 45 11.27 -22.85 -6.01
N GLU A 46 11.06 -23.17 -7.28
CA GLU A 46 12.11 -23.50 -8.25
C GLU A 46 12.97 -22.29 -8.72
N SER A 47 12.73 -21.09 -8.19
CA SER A 47 13.39 -19.84 -8.60
C SER A 47 13.99 -19.00 -7.46
N ILE A 48 14.38 -19.59 -6.32
CA ILE A 48 14.96 -18.81 -5.21
C ILE A 48 16.41 -18.38 -5.50
N TYR A 49 16.74 -17.12 -5.18
CA TYR A 49 18.08 -16.54 -5.35
C TYR A 49 18.79 -16.34 -4.01
N GLN A 50 20.12 -16.46 -4.00
CA GLN A 50 20.94 -15.96 -2.91
C GLN A 50 21.15 -14.45 -3.08
N THR A 51 20.75 -13.68 -2.07
CA THR A 51 20.96 -12.23 -2.02
C THR A 51 22.31 -11.87 -1.40
N ASN A 52 23.01 -10.91 -2.00
CA ASN A 52 24.13 -10.20 -1.38
C ASN A 52 23.93 -8.69 -1.56
N ILE A 53 23.86 -7.95 -0.45
CA ILE A 53 23.63 -6.49 -0.44
C ILE A 53 24.87 -5.78 0.07
N ILE A 54 25.37 -4.82 -0.72
CA ILE A 54 26.50 -3.96 -0.37
C ILE A 54 26.00 -2.52 -0.31
N SER A 55 26.05 -1.88 0.87
CA SER A 55 25.71 -0.47 1.00
C SER A 55 26.70 0.41 0.26
N LEU A 56 26.18 1.38 -0.50
CA LEU A 56 26.95 2.40 -1.20
C LEU A 56 27.10 3.68 -0.35
N ASN A 57 26.60 3.71 0.91
CA ASN A 57 26.82 4.80 1.86
C ASN A 57 26.41 6.21 1.37
N LYS A 58 25.63 6.31 0.29
CA LYS A 58 25.10 7.55 -0.28
C LYS A 58 23.77 7.29 -0.97
N GLU A 59 22.90 8.29 -0.96
CA GLU A 59 21.71 8.33 -1.79
C GLU A 59 22.10 8.71 -3.23
N HIS A 60 21.54 8.03 -4.21
CA HIS A 60 21.72 8.31 -5.63
C HIS A 60 20.36 8.50 -6.29
N SER A 61 20.30 9.37 -7.29
CA SER A 61 19.11 9.61 -8.13
C SER A 61 19.17 8.87 -9.45
N ALA A 62 20.38 8.46 -9.87
CA ALA A 62 20.61 7.61 -11.04
C ALA A 62 21.90 6.83 -10.82
N ALA A 63 21.98 5.61 -11.37
CA ALA A 63 23.17 4.79 -11.24
C ALA A 63 23.43 3.92 -12.47
N GLU A 64 24.69 3.53 -12.63
CA GLU A 64 25.16 2.66 -13.72
C GLU A 64 26.28 1.75 -13.21
N ILE A 65 26.33 0.50 -13.69
CA ILE A 65 27.41 -0.44 -13.38
C ILE A 65 28.37 -0.55 -14.56
N VAL A 66 29.67 -0.34 -14.31
CA VAL A 66 30.74 -0.54 -15.29
C VAL A 66 31.84 -1.40 -14.68
N GLY A 67 31.92 -2.66 -15.10
CA GLY A 67 32.85 -3.63 -14.55
C GLY A 67 32.59 -3.90 -13.07
N ASP A 68 33.59 -3.58 -12.23
CA ASP A 68 33.52 -3.72 -10.77
C ASP A 68 33.17 -2.40 -10.05
N ALA A 69 32.77 -1.37 -10.78
CA ALA A 69 32.42 -0.07 -10.23
C ALA A 69 30.93 0.26 -10.42
N VAL A 70 30.35 0.86 -9.38
CA VAL A 70 29.07 1.57 -9.44
C VAL A 70 29.34 3.05 -9.61
N TYR A 71 28.70 3.66 -10.59
CA TYR A 71 28.67 5.11 -10.79
C TYR A 71 27.32 5.62 -10.30
N GLY A 72 27.33 6.40 -9.22
CA GLY A 72 26.11 6.96 -8.61
C GLY A 72 26.07 8.47 -8.76
N GLY A 73 24.99 8.98 -9.34
CA GLY A 73 24.74 10.41 -9.47
C GLY A 73 23.87 10.93 -8.32
N ALA A 74 24.31 12.00 -7.65
CA ALA A 74 23.50 12.71 -6.65
C ALA A 74 23.71 14.23 -6.71
N ILE A 75 22.82 14.99 -6.07
CA ILE A 75 23.04 16.42 -5.80
C ILE A 75 23.64 16.57 -4.40
N SER A 76 24.80 17.21 -4.30
CA SER A 76 25.50 17.49 -3.04
C SER A 76 25.90 18.96 -2.98
N ASN A 77 25.52 19.65 -1.90
CA ASN A 77 25.77 21.08 -1.71
C ASN A 77 25.37 21.93 -2.95
N SER A 78 24.18 21.66 -3.50
CA SER A 78 23.64 22.34 -4.70
C SER A 78 24.42 22.09 -6.00
N SER A 79 25.34 21.11 -6.03
CA SER A 79 26.10 20.72 -7.21
C SER A 79 25.89 19.24 -7.55
N PRO A 80 25.83 18.86 -8.84
CA PRO A 80 25.82 17.45 -9.22
C PRO A 80 27.16 16.80 -8.94
N VAL A 81 27.11 15.59 -8.42
CA VAL A 81 28.28 14.78 -8.07
C VAL A 81 28.07 13.37 -8.61
N VAL A 82 29.08 12.83 -9.28
CA VAL A 82 29.16 11.41 -9.62
C VAL A 82 30.17 10.75 -8.70
N THR A 83 29.70 9.82 -7.89
CA THR A 83 30.57 8.97 -7.10
C THR A 83 30.90 7.69 -7.86
N VAL A 84 32.13 7.22 -7.70
CA VAL A 84 32.59 5.95 -8.25
C VAL A 84 32.94 5.06 -7.08
N GLN A 85 32.26 3.92 -6.97
CA GLN A 85 32.36 3.03 -5.82
C GLN A 85 32.67 1.62 -6.26
N ASP A 86 33.51 0.92 -5.50
CA ASP A 86 33.74 -0.50 -5.71
C ASP A 86 32.46 -1.26 -5.34
N LYS A 87 31.89 -2.03 -6.28
CA LYS A 87 30.59 -2.68 -6.10
C LYS A 87 30.61 -3.78 -5.04
N ASN A 88 31.77 -4.37 -4.77
CA ASN A 88 31.93 -5.48 -3.84
C ASN A 88 32.16 -5.02 -2.40
N THR A 89 32.62 -3.79 -2.20
CA THR A 89 32.96 -3.25 -0.87
C THR A 89 32.19 -1.98 -0.52
N GLY A 90 31.51 -1.34 -1.48
CA GLY A 90 30.84 -0.05 -1.32
C GLY A 90 31.79 1.13 -1.13
N LYS A 91 33.11 0.89 -1.20
CA LYS A 91 34.11 1.92 -0.92
C LYS A 91 34.17 2.93 -2.05
N ILE A 92 34.11 4.22 -1.70
CA ILE A 92 34.33 5.32 -2.64
C ILE A 92 35.77 5.25 -3.17
N ILE A 93 35.88 5.07 -4.49
CA ILE A 93 37.12 5.08 -5.27
C ILE A 93 37.44 6.52 -5.69
N ASN A 94 36.43 7.22 -6.19
CA ASN A 94 36.55 8.58 -6.70
C ASN A 94 35.23 9.36 -6.54
N GLU A 95 35.32 10.68 -6.56
CA GLU A 95 34.18 11.57 -6.54
C GLU A 95 34.43 12.74 -7.50
N ILE A 96 33.50 12.95 -8.43
CA ILE A 96 33.62 13.91 -9.53
C ILE A 96 32.50 14.93 -9.37
N THR A 97 32.84 16.14 -8.95
CA THR A 97 31.91 17.26 -8.87
C THR A 97 31.80 17.93 -10.24
N VAL A 98 30.57 18.03 -10.75
CA VAL A 98 30.28 18.80 -11.96
C VAL A 98 30.38 20.29 -11.62
N PRO A 99 31.09 21.12 -12.42
CA PRO A 99 31.34 22.53 -12.14
C PRO A 99 30.10 23.39 -12.44
N MET A 100 28.97 23.06 -11.82
CA MET A 100 27.73 23.80 -11.86
C MET A 100 27.06 23.79 -10.48
N SER A 101 26.26 24.82 -10.22
CA SER A 101 25.50 24.95 -8.98
C SER A 101 24.17 25.64 -9.23
N GLY A 102 23.10 25.19 -8.58
CA GLY A 102 21.77 25.77 -8.72
C GLY A 102 20.82 25.32 -7.62
N GLU A 103 19.75 26.08 -7.41
CA GLU A 103 18.78 25.81 -6.33
C GLU A 103 17.83 24.64 -6.64
N ALA A 104 17.67 24.25 -7.91
CA ALA A 104 16.80 23.16 -8.33
C ALA A 104 17.45 22.29 -9.42
N LEU A 105 18.67 21.81 -9.14
CA LEU A 105 19.32 20.83 -10.01
C LEU A 105 18.82 19.42 -9.67
N GLY A 106 18.73 18.56 -10.68
CA GLY A 106 18.47 17.13 -10.54
C GLY A 106 19.25 16.33 -11.56
N ILE A 107 19.53 15.07 -11.24
CA ILE A 107 20.14 14.13 -12.17
C ILE A 107 19.02 13.27 -12.76
N GLN A 108 18.89 13.32 -14.08
CA GLN A 108 17.81 12.64 -14.81
C GLN A 108 18.23 11.25 -15.29
N SER A 109 19.49 11.09 -15.70
CA SER A 109 19.97 9.85 -16.30
C SER A 109 21.48 9.74 -16.21
N LEU A 110 21.92 8.49 -16.07
CA LEU A 110 23.31 8.07 -16.12
C LEU A 110 23.39 6.87 -17.08
N ALA A 111 24.41 6.82 -17.94
CA ALA A 111 24.62 5.72 -18.88
C ALA A 111 26.10 5.51 -19.17
N SER A 112 26.49 4.29 -19.52
CA SER A 112 27.85 3.96 -19.95
C SER A 112 27.92 3.58 -21.42
N ASP A 113 29.06 3.84 -22.06
CA ASP A 113 29.41 3.25 -23.36
C ASP A 113 30.34 2.04 -23.21
N ASN A 114 30.58 1.33 -24.31
CA ASN A 114 31.45 0.16 -24.36
C ASN A 114 32.92 0.45 -24.02
N GLU A 115 33.35 1.71 -24.08
CA GLU A 115 34.70 2.10 -23.69
C GLU A 115 34.79 2.37 -22.18
N GLY A 116 33.65 2.43 -21.48
CA GLY A 116 33.56 2.76 -20.06
C GLY A 116 33.48 4.26 -19.79
N ASN A 117 33.19 5.07 -20.80
CA ASN A 117 32.85 6.47 -20.56
C ASN A 117 31.44 6.56 -19.97
N ILE A 118 31.22 7.54 -19.09
CA ILE A 118 29.94 7.78 -18.43
C ILE A 118 29.32 9.06 -18.98
N TYR A 119 28.02 9.01 -19.23
CA TYR A 119 27.22 10.14 -19.64
C TYR A 119 26.23 10.49 -18.53
N LEU A 120 26.19 11.76 -18.14
CA LEU A 120 25.34 12.29 -17.07
C LEU A 120 24.43 13.37 -17.64
N VAL A 121 23.12 13.23 -17.43
CA VAL A 121 22.13 14.26 -17.76
C VAL A 121 21.73 15.00 -16.51
N VAL A 122 22.04 16.29 -16.45
CA VAL A 122 21.64 17.18 -15.36
C VAL A 122 20.54 18.11 -15.86
N CYS A 123 19.44 18.19 -15.11
CA CYS A 123 18.34 19.12 -15.36
C CYS A 123 18.36 20.25 -14.33
N ASN A 124 17.99 21.45 -14.77
CA ASN A 124 17.67 22.57 -13.93
C ASN A 124 16.15 22.82 -13.98
N TYR A 125 15.43 22.51 -12.90
CA TYR A 125 13.97 22.63 -12.87
C TYR A 125 13.46 24.07 -12.82
N THR A 126 14.35 25.08 -12.69
CA THR A 126 13.93 26.50 -12.75
C THR A 126 13.64 26.98 -14.18
N ASP A 127 14.32 26.42 -15.18
CA ASP A 127 14.19 26.80 -16.59
C ASP A 127 13.97 25.60 -17.52
N ASN A 128 13.83 24.40 -16.95
CA ASN A 128 13.78 23.10 -17.64
C ASN A 128 15.01 22.84 -18.54
N GLY A 129 16.12 23.56 -18.34
CA GLY A 129 17.34 23.35 -19.11
C GLY A 129 18.01 22.04 -18.76
N THR A 130 18.49 21.31 -19.77
CA THR A 130 19.25 20.06 -19.58
C THR A 130 20.66 20.20 -20.16
N ILE A 131 21.65 19.69 -19.42
CA ILE A 131 23.05 19.69 -19.82
C ILE A 131 23.57 18.26 -19.71
N VAL A 132 24.23 17.80 -20.78
CA VAL A 132 24.87 16.48 -20.81
C VAL A 132 26.37 16.64 -20.57
N TRP A 133 26.89 15.80 -19.67
CA TRP A 133 28.31 15.71 -19.36
C TRP A 133 28.82 14.33 -19.72
N LYS A 134 30.04 14.27 -20.26
CA LYS A 134 30.78 13.03 -20.45
C LYS A 134 31.93 12.98 -19.43
N ILE A 135 32.03 11.88 -18.69
CA ILE A 135 33.19 11.53 -17.88
C ILE A 135 33.95 10.47 -18.64
N ASP A 136 35.18 10.75 -19.07
CA ASP A 136 36.00 9.77 -19.75
C ASP A 136 36.58 8.72 -18.79
N THR A 137 37.17 7.66 -19.34
CA THR A 137 37.80 6.59 -18.55
C THR A 137 38.96 7.05 -17.65
N ALA A 138 39.51 8.24 -17.88
CA ALA A 138 40.50 8.86 -17.00
C ALA A 138 39.86 9.67 -15.85
N GLY A 139 38.53 9.76 -15.82
CA GLY A 139 37.76 10.57 -14.87
C GLY A 139 37.71 12.06 -15.23
N THR A 140 38.08 12.43 -16.45
CA THR A 140 38.03 13.83 -16.91
C THR A 140 36.62 14.16 -17.36
N LEU A 141 36.13 15.31 -16.91
CA LEU A 141 34.80 15.80 -17.20
C LEU A 141 34.80 16.69 -18.47
N HIS A 142 33.88 16.41 -19.39
CA HIS A 142 33.69 17.14 -20.64
C HIS A 142 32.22 17.57 -20.77
N GLU A 143 31.98 18.88 -20.87
CA GLU A 143 30.65 19.42 -21.14
C GLU A 143 30.28 19.21 -22.62
N MET A 144 29.11 18.66 -22.90
CA MET A 144 28.69 18.35 -24.28
C MET A 144 27.94 19.51 -24.93
N ASN A 145 28.53 20.72 -24.89
CA ASN A 145 27.94 21.99 -25.36
C ASN A 145 27.50 22.02 -26.84
N ASN A 146 27.98 21.09 -27.66
CA ASN A 146 27.62 21.00 -29.09
C ASN A 146 26.41 20.11 -29.35
N MET A 147 25.76 19.58 -28.31
CA MET A 147 24.57 18.73 -28.46
C MET A 147 23.33 19.58 -28.79
N VAL A 148 23.15 19.90 -30.06
CA VAL A 148 22.00 20.68 -30.56
C VAL A 148 20.85 19.73 -30.92
N LEU A 149 19.67 19.91 -30.32
CA LEU A 149 18.46 19.19 -30.74
C LEU A 149 17.86 19.85 -31.97
N GLU A 150 17.86 19.14 -33.11
CA GLU A 150 17.19 19.58 -34.33
C GLU A 150 15.66 19.47 -34.21
N ASP A 151 14.93 20.19 -35.05
CA ASP A 151 13.45 20.18 -35.08
C ASP A 151 12.76 20.71 -33.81
N THR A 152 13.34 21.77 -33.24
CA THR A 152 12.90 22.36 -31.97
C THR A 152 12.49 23.82 -32.07
N MET A 153 12.36 24.37 -33.29
CA MET A 153 12.14 25.81 -33.51
C MET A 153 10.85 26.32 -32.84
N ASN A 154 9.79 25.51 -32.88
CA ASN A 154 8.51 25.81 -32.24
C ASN A 154 8.33 25.03 -30.93
N ALA A 155 9.34 24.29 -30.47
CA ALA A 155 9.22 23.46 -29.28
C ALA A 155 9.44 24.26 -28.00
N GLN A 156 8.64 23.99 -26.99
CA GLN A 156 8.73 24.56 -25.64
C GLN A 156 9.03 23.46 -24.61
N SER A 157 9.53 23.87 -23.43
CA SER A 157 9.75 22.96 -22.29
C SER A 157 10.59 21.72 -22.64
N GLN A 158 11.61 21.89 -23.48
CA GLN A 158 12.46 20.81 -23.96
C GLN A 158 13.34 20.28 -22.82
N SER A 159 13.32 18.96 -22.60
CA SER A 159 14.09 18.31 -21.56
C SER A 159 14.60 16.95 -22.03
N ILE A 160 15.92 16.72 -21.95
CA ILE A 160 16.49 15.38 -22.11
C ILE A 160 16.17 14.59 -20.84
N LYS A 161 15.37 13.55 -20.96
CA LYS A 161 14.98 12.67 -19.84
C LYS A 161 15.97 11.53 -19.66
N LYS A 162 16.42 10.93 -20.75
CA LYS A 162 17.29 9.75 -20.70
C LYS A 162 18.29 9.72 -21.85
N ILE A 163 19.47 9.21 -21.57
CA ILE A 163 20.53 8.92 -22.54
C ILE A 163 20.87 7.43 -22.50
N ALA A 164 21.20 6.85 -23.65
CA ALA A 164 21.87 5.56 -23.74
C ALA A 164 22.97 5.62 -24.81
N ALA A 165 24.02 4.83 -24.63
CA ALA A 165 25.07 4.66 -25.62
C ALA A 165 24.94 3.30 -26.30
N GLY A 166 25.02 3.28 -27.62
CA GLY A 166 24.99 2.05 -28.39
C GLY A 166 26.36 1.45 -28.62
N THR A 167 26.39 0.16 -28.91
CA THR A 167 27.61 -0.55 -29.28
C THR A 167 28.17 -0.11 -30.64
N ASP A 168 27.35 0.57 -31.43
CA ASP A 168 27.67 1.20 -32.71
C ASP A 168 28.39 2.55 -32.54
N GLY A 169 28.57 3.03 -31.31
CA GLY A 169 29.17 4.32 -30.98
C GLY A 169 28.20 5.50 -31.08
N ASN A 170 26.92 5.26 -31.38
CA ASN A 170 25.90 6.30 -31.39
C ASN A 170 25.36 6.56 -29.98
N LEU A 171 24.88 7.78 -29.76
CA LEU A 171 24.13 8.18 -28.58
C LEU A 171 22.65 8.29 -28.92
N TYR A 172 21.82 7.79 -28.02
CA TYR A 172 20.37 7.76 -28.15
C TYR A 172 19.81 8.62 -27.03
N LEU A 173 18.98 9.60 -27.38
CA LEU A 173 18.41 10.55 -26.43
C LEU A 173 16.89 10.46 -26.47
N TRP A 174 16.27 10.33 -25.30
CA TRP A 174 14.87 10.63 -25.12
C TRP A 174 14.72 12.07 -24.67
N CYS A 175 14.07 12.86 -25.51
CA CYS A 175 13.74 14.24 -25.24
C CYS A 175 12.22 14.40 -25.16
N GLU A 176 11.73 14.91 -24.03
CA GLU A 176 10.36 15.37 -23.88
C GLU A 176 10.29 16.85 -24.30
N MET A 177 9.27 17.23 -25.06
CA MET A 177 9.06 18.62 -25.47
C MET A 177 7.60 18.90 -25.82
N GLY A 178 7.15 20.12 -25.59
CA GLY A 178 5.85 20.59 -26.06
C GLY A 178 5.95 21.12 -27.48
N ILE A 179 5.14 20.60 -28.40
CA ILE A 179 5.06 21.11 -29.79
C ILE A 179 3.61 21.48 -30.15
N PRO A 180 3.38 22.39 -31.12
CA PRO A 180 2.03 22.71 -31.57
C PRO A 180 1.30 21.48 -32.11
N ALA A 181 0.02 21.31 -31.76
CA ALA A 181 -0.81 20.20 -32.22
C ALA A 181 -0.86 20.08 -33.76
N ALA A 182 -0.75 21.21 -34.48
CA ALA A 182 -0.68 21.25 -35.93
C ALA A 182 0.53 20.52 -36.54
N GLU A 183 1.58 20.27 -35.76
CA GLU A 183 2.81 19.58 -36.18
C GLU A 183 2.78 18.08 -35.90
N ILE A 184 1.73 17.58 -35.20
CA ILE A 184 1.59 16.17 -34.86
C ILE A 184 0.72 15.47 -35.89
N GLU A 185 1.30 14.48 -36.58
CA GLU A 185 0.54 13.60 -37.46
C GLU A 185 -0.29 12.59 -36.66
N ASN A 186 -1.53 12.33 -37.10
CA ASN A 186 -2.42 11.29 -36.57
C ASN A 186 -2.79 11.44 -35.08
N LEU A 187 -3.10 12.66 -34.62
CA LEU A 187 -3.67 12.87 -33.29
C LEU A 187 -4.94 12.02 -33.09
N PRO A 188 -5.18 11.47 -31.88
CA PRO A 188 -6.30 10.57 -31.64
C PRO A 188 -7.64 11.32 -31.55
N TYR A 189 -7.60 12.64 -31.41
CA TYR A 189 -8.76 13.51 -31.29
C TYR A 189 -8.45 14.90 -31.90
N GLU A 190 -9.50 15.65 -32.25
CA GLU A 190 -9.35 17.02 -32.74
C GLU A 190 -8.92 17.94 -31.59
N ILE A 191 -7.77 18.60 -31.78
CA ILE A 191 -7.22 19.62 -30.87
C ILE A 191 -7.03 20.90 -31.67
N ASP A 192 -7.22 22.05 -31.03
CA ASP A 192 -6.90 23.34 -31.64
C ASP A 192 -5.41 23.39 -32.03
N ALA A 193 -5.14 23.83 -33.26
CA ALA A 193 -3.82 23.83 -33.90
C ALA A 193 -2.74 24.56 -33.08
N ASP A 194 -3.14 25.58 -32.31
CA ASP A 194 -2.25 26.42 -31.51
C ASP A 194 -1.97 25.87 -30.10
N VAL A 195 -2.62 24.77 -29.70
CA VAL A 195 -2.40 24.12 -28.40
C VAL A 195 -1.09 23.33 -28.45
N TYR A 196 -0.28 23.47 -27.40
CA TYR A 196 0.94 22.69 -27.24
C TYR A 196 0.62 21.34 -26.61
N VAL A 197 1.14 20.28 -27.22
CA VAL A 197 1.01 18.90 -26.75
C VAL A 197 2.40 18.39 -26.41
N MET A 198 2.55 17.77 -25.25
CA MET A 198 3.81 17.13 -24.85
C MET A 198 4.02 15.87 -25.68
N VAL A 199 5.20 15.73 -26.27
CA VAL A 199 5.59 14.58 -27.09
C VAL A 199 6.97 14.07 -26.70
N ASP A 200 7.17 12.77 -26.92
CA ASP A 200 8.46 12.11 -26.78
C ASP A 200 9.16 11.99 -28.13
N ARG A 201 10.38 12.54 -28.21
CA ARG A 201 11.29 12.41 -29.34
C ARG A 201 12.46 11.51 -28.98
N ILE A 202 12.79 10.59 -29.87
CA ILE A 202 14.03 9.82 -29.82
C ILE A 202 15.00 10.36 -30.85
N TYR A 203 16.13 10.91 -30.39
CA TYR A 203 17.22 11.36 -31.26
C TYR A 203 18.32 10.30 -31.32
N VAL A 204 18.80 10.04 -32.54
CA VAL A 204 20.01 9.24 -32.76
C VAL A 204 21.15 10.18 -33.17
N LYS A 205 22.18 10.22 -32.35
CA LYS A 205 23.35 11.09 -32.49
C LYS A 205 24.58 10.24 -32.80
N SER A 206 25.38 10.70 -33.75
CA SER A 206 26.72 10.15 -33.98
C SER A 206 27.65 10.39 -32.79
N ALA A 207 28.82 9.73 -32.76
CA ALA A 207 29.87 9.99 -31.78
C ALA A 207 30.33 11.46 -31.77
N GLU A 208 30.29 12.14 -32.93
CA GLU A 208 30.57 13.58 -33.06
C GLU A 208 29.36 14.48 -32.73
N LEU A 209 28.27 13.92 -32.19
CA LEU A 209 27.05 14.60 -31.76
C LEU A 209 26.20 15.21 -32.88
N ASN A 210 26.47 14.86 -34.13
CA ASN A 210 25.58 15.21 -35.25
C ASN A 210 24.32 14.36 -35.19
N THR A 211 23.16 14.95 -35.47
CA THR A 211 21.89 14.21 -35.63
C THR A 211 21.97 13.34 -36.86
N LEU A 212 21.83 12.03 -36.67
CA LEU A 212 21.64 11.10 -37.77
C LEU A 212 20.19 11.12 -38.24
N PHE A 213 19.27 11.06 -37.28
CA PHE A 213 17.84 11.31 -37.43
C PHE A 213 17.18 11.45 -36.05
N TYR A 214 15.89 11.78 -36.05
CA TYR A 214 15.03 11.69 -34.89
C TYR A 214 13.69 11.08 -35.31
N THR A 215 12.99 10.47 -34.36
CA THR A 215 11.64 9.94 -34.56
C THR A 215 10.76 10.34 -33.39
N GLN A 216 9.46 10.47 -33.63
CA GLN A 216 8.47 10.79 -32.60
C GLN A 216 7.74 9.51 -32.21
N VAL A 217 7.52 9.33 -30.91
CA VAL A 217 6.65 8.25 -30.43
C VAL A 217 5.23 8.52 -30.97
N PRO A 218 4.58 7.54 -31.63
CA PRO A 218 3.27 7.74 -32.25
C PRO A 218 2.27 8.32 -31.24
N ALA A 219 1.52 9.36 -31.61
CA ALA A 219 0.53 9.99 -30.72
C ALA A 219 -0.83 9.26 -30.78
N ILE A 220 -0.85 7.97 -30.49
CA ILE A 220 -2.05 7.11 -30.59
C ILE A 220 -2.50 6.72 -29.18
N GLY A 221 -3.78 6.91 -28.83
CA GLY A 221 -4.36 6.41 -27.57
C GLY A 221 -3.50 6.67 -26.32
N GLY A 222 -3.11 7.93 -26.10
CA GLY A 222 -2.30 8.28 -24.92
C GLY A 222 -0.86 7.73 -24.89
N SER A 223 -0.34 7.26 -26.04
CA SER A 223 0.98 6.64 -26.16
C SER A 223 2.11 7.38 -25.44
N LYS A 224 2.95 6.66 -24.70
CA LYS A 224 4.14 7.18 -24.01
C LYS A 224 5.38 6.36 -24.32
N LEU A 225 6.53 7.03 -24.43
CA LEU A 225 7.81 6.32 -24.35
C LEU A 225 8.05 5.96 -22.88
N LYS A 226 8.29 4.68 -22.59
CA LYS A 226 8.64 4.22 -21.25
C LYS A 226 10.16 4.13 -21.13
N TYR A 227 10.79 3.48 -22.11
CA TYR A 227 12.23 3.29 -22.13
C TYR A 227 12.79 3.17 -23.54
N PHE A 228 14.10 3.37 -23.71
CA PHE A 228 14.82 2.94 -24.91
C PHE A 228 16.19 2.41 -24.50
N TYR A 229 16.67 1.42 -25.25
CA TYR A 229 17.91 0.70 -24.98
C TYR A 229 18.59 0.29 -26.28
N VAL A 230 19.86 -0.06 -26.20
CA VAL A 230 20.57 -0.74 -27.27
C VAL A 230 20.84 -2.16 -26.81
N SER A 231 20.26 -3.14 -27.50
CA SER A 231 20.50 -4.55 -27.19
C SER A 231 21.98 -4.90 -27.35
N LYS A 232 22.46 -5.95 -26.66
CA LYS A 232 23.81 -6.52 -26.89
C LYS A 232 24.03 -6.97 -28.35
N ARG A 233 22.93 -7.18 -29.10
CA ARG A 233 22.93 -7.45 -30.56
C ARG A 233 23.08 -6.16 -31.40
N GLY A 234 23.26 -5.00 -30.77
CA GLY A 234 23.52 -3.70 -31.39
C GLY A 234 22.29 -2.99 -31.96
N LYS A 235 21.08 -3.49 -31.69
CA LYS A 235 19.83 -2.90 -32.18
C LYS A 235 19.21 -1.97 -31.14
N PRO A 236 18.95 -0.70 -31.48
CA PRO A 236 18.20 0.19 -30.62
C PRO A 236 16.71 -0.18 -30.61
N VAL A 237 16.13 -0.18 -29.43
CA VAL A 237 14.77 -0.64 -29.15
C VAL A 237 14.11 0.36 -28.20
N ALA A 238 12.86 0.71 -28.47
CA ALA A 238 12.01 1.48 -27.57
C ALA A 238 10.94 0.57 -26.95
N VAL A 239 10.61 0.84 -25.69
CA VAL A 239 9.43 0.30 -25.01
C VAL A 239 8.42 1.44 -24.91
N THR A 240 7.26 1.25 -25.52
CA THR A 240 6.16 2.23 -25.57
C THR A 240 4.90 1.62 -24.98
N SER A 241 4.05 2.41 -24.35
CA SER A 241 2.72 1.97 -23.90
C SER A 241 1.63 2.81 -24.56
N ASP A 242 0.45 2.26 -24.80
CA ASP A 242 -0.79 2.97 -25.17
C ASP A 242 -2.00 2.40 -24.41
N ASP A 243 -3.21 2.85 -24.75
CA ASP A 243 -4.46 2.40 -24.13
C ASP A 243 -4.74 0.88 -24.31
N GLU A 244 -4.08 0.18 -25.25
CA GLU A 244 -4.25 -1.25 -25.51
C GLU A 244 -3.17 -2.12 -24.84
N GLY A 245 -1.95 -1.60 -24.65
CA GLY A 245 -0.91 -2.36 -23.98
C GLY A 245 0.49 -1.76 -24.06
N ILE A 246 1.48 -2.63 -23.85
CA ILE A 246 2.90 -2.26 -23.82
C ILE A 246 3.64 -3.01 -24.92
N TYR A 247 4.48 -2.28 -25.65
CA TYR A 247 5.09 -2.75 -26.89
C TYR A 247 6.59 -2.51 -26.91
N ILE A 248 7.29 -3.47 -27.49
CA ILE A 248 8.66 -3.34 -27.95
C ILE A 248 8.64 -2.91 -29.42
N ARG A 249 9.36 -1.84 -29.74
CA ARG A 249 9.50 -1.29 -31.09
C ARG A 249 10.98 -1.16 -31.44
N GLU A 250 11.41 -1.81 -32.51
CA GLU A 250 12.78 -1.61 -33.03
C GLU A 250 12.91 -0.21 -33.64
N ILE A 251 14.06 0.44 -33.46
CA ILE A 251 14.42 1.66 -34.17
C ILE A 251 15.31 1.25 -35.34
N ASP A 252 14.81 1.41 -36.56
CA ASP A 252 15.51 1.03 -37.78
C ASP A 252 16.41 2.19 -38.24
N LEU A 253 17.71 2.02 -38.08
CA LEU A 253 18.72 3.04 -38.43
C LEU A 253 18.80 3.30 -39.94
N GLU A 254 18.47 2.32 -40.79
CA GLU A 254 18.48 2.49 -42.24
C GLU A 254 17.24 3.25 -42.72
N LYS A 255 16.06 2.89 -42.19
CA LYS A 255 14.80 3.60 -42.44
C LYS A 255 14.73 4.96 -41.74
N ARG A 256 15.53 5.17 -40.69
CA ARG A 256 15.53 6.38 -39.85
C ARG A 256 14.18 6.64 -39.18
N ALA A 257 13.53 5.57 -38.73
CA ALA A 257 12.21 5.58 -38.10
C ALA A 257 12.04 4.34 -37.21
N PHE A 258 10.89 4.22 -36.54
CA PHE A 258 10.49 2.94 -35.98
C PHE A 258 10.36 1.88 -37.08
N GLY A 259 10.75 0.65 -36.75
CA GLY A 259 10.54 -0.52 -37.61
C GLY A 259 9.06 -0.85 -37.77
N ASP A 260 8.75 -1.68 -38.76
CA ASP A 260 7.37 -2.06 -39.08
C ASP A 260 6.83 -3.11 -38.08
N GLU A 261 7.72 -3.85 -37.42
CA GLU A 261 7.36 -4.86 -36.42
C GLU A 261 7.22 -4.25 -35.03
N THR A 262 6.09 -4.55 -34.39
CA THR A 262 5.79 -4.20 -33.00
C THR A 262 5.42 -5.46 -32.25
N LYS A 263 6.00 -5.67 -31.08
CA LYS A 263 5.67 -6.82 -30.22
C LYS A 263 5.00 -6.33 -28.94
N GLN A 264 3.73 -6.68 -28.76
CA GLN A 264 3.05 -6.48 -27.48
C GLN A 264 3.57 -7.49 -26.46
N ILE A 265 3.86 -7.01 -25.25
CA ILE A 265 4.42 -7.82 -24.15
C ILE A 265 3.54 -7.86 -22.90
N ALA A 266 2.59 -6.95 -22.81
CA ALA A 266 1.60 -6.86 -21.75
C ALA A 266 0.37 -6.10 -22.27
N ASP A 267 -0.80 -6.43 -21.74
CA ASP A 267 -2.03 -5.68 -21.97
C ASP A 267 -2.10 -4.47 -21.01
N SER A 268 -2.94 -3.47 -21.33
CA SER A 268 -2.98 -2.20 -20.58
C SER A 268 -3.64 -2.32 -19.21
N ASP A 269 -4.47 -3.34 -19.00
CA ASP A 269 -5.14 -3.68 -17.75
C ASP A 269 -4.27 -4.48 -16.78
N GLU A 270 -3.16 -5.06 -17.25
CA GLU A 270 -2.20 -5.81 -16.41
C GLU A 270 -1.30 -4.91 -15.53
N GLY A 271 -1.49 -3.59 -15.55
CA GLY A 271 -0.74 -2.61 -14.75
C GLY A 271 0.46 -1.98 -15.45
N GLU A 272 1.08 -0.99 -14.80
CA GLU A 272 2.23 -0.28 -15.38
C GLU A 272 3.52 -1.10 -15.28
N ILE A 273 4.28 -1.14 -16.39
CA ILE A 273 5.66 -1.63 -16.37
C ILE A 273 6.59 -0.50 -15.92
N GLU A 274 7.41 -0.84 -14.93
CA GLU A 274 8.48 -0.01 -14.40
C GLU A 274 9.82 -0.72 -14.58
N THR A 275 10.90 0.07 -14.58
CA THR A 275 12.29 -0.38 -14.60
C THR A 275 12.57 -1.54 -15.55
N VAL A 276 12.85 -1.20 -16.81
CA VAL A 276 13.16 -2.18 -17.85
C VAL A 276 14.68 -2.33 -18.01
N ALA A 277 15.16 -3.54 -18.28
CA ALA A 277 16.53 -3.82 -18.69
C ALA A 277 16.56 -4.80 -19.87
N VAL A 278 17.46 -4.59 -20.83
CA VAL A 278 17.64 -5.51 -21.97
C VAL A 278 18.67 -6.59 -21.61
N THR A 279 18.33 -7.83 -21.93
CA THR A 279 19.19 -8.99 -21.73
C THR A 279 19.65 -9.60 -23.05
N GLU A 280 20.42 -10.68 -23.00
CA GLU A 280 20.83 -11.40 -24.22
C GLU A 280 19.64 -12.09 -24.91
N ASP A 281 18.72 -12.61 -24.10
CA ASP A 281 17.58 -13.43 -24.53
C ASP A 281 16.27 -12.62 -24.65
N GLY A 282 16.22 -11.40 -24.10
CA GLY A 282 14.98 -10.65 -24.01
C GLY A 282 15.01 -9.33 -23.25
N LEU A 283 13.96 -9.09 -22.47
CA LEU A 283 13.79 -7.92 -21.62
C LEU A 283 13.36 -8.34 -20.22
N LEU A 284 14.11 -7.88 -19.22
CA LEU A 284 13.68 -7.83 -17.84
C LEU A 284 12.81 -6.60 -17.62
N PHE A 285 11.73 -6.74 -16.88
CA PHE A 285 10.89 -5.62 -16.51
C PHE A 285 10.16 -5.88 -15.19
N SER A 286 9.93 -4.82 -14.43
CA SER A 286 9.16 -4.88 -13.19
C SER A 286 7.71 -4.50 -13.44
N ARG A 287 6.80 -5.17 -12.73
CA ARG A 287 5.37 -4.85 -12.72
C ARG A 287 4.80 -5.38 -11.41
N ASN A 288 4.00 -4.58 -10.72
CA ASN A 288 3.23 -5.07 -9.57
C ASN A 288 4.11 -5.79 -8.52
N GLY A 289 5.27 -5.20 -8.18
CA GLY A 289 6.22 -5.76 -7.20
C GLY A 289 6.96 -7.03 -7.66
N THR A 290 6.82 -7.42 -8.93
CA THR A 290 7.37 -8.64 -9.51
C THR A 290 8.29 -8.33 -10.70
N LEU A 291 9.37 -9.08 -10.83
CA LEU A 291 10.25 -9.06 -11.99
C LEU A 291 9.85 -10.15 -12.99
N TYR A 292 9.75 -9.78 -14.26
CA TYR A 292 9.46 -10.67 -15.37
C TYR A 292 10.59 -10.67 -16.39
N MET A 293 10.71 -11.76 -17.15
CA MET A 293 11.52 -11.85 -18.37
C MET A 293 10.60 -12.08 -19.56
N TYR A 294 10.57 -11.13 -20.49
CA TYR A 294 10.03 -11.38 -21.83
C TYR A 294 11.11 -11.94 -22.75
N ASN A 295 10.97 -13.19 -23.16
CA ASN A 295 11.89 -13.86 -24.08
C ASN A 295 11.53 -13.57 -25.55
N LEU A 296 12.47 -12.98 -26.29
CA LEU A 296 12.24 -12.51 -27.66
C LEU A 296 12.07 -13.63 -28.70
N ASP A 297 12.67 -14.80 -28.46
CA ASP A 297 12.67 -15.93 -29.40
C ASP A 297 11.40 -16.78 -29.27
N SER A 298 10.90 -16.96 -28.04
CA SER A 298 9.69 -17.73 -27.75
C SER A 298 8.42 -16.88 -27.66
N ASN A 299 8.55 -15.55 -27.56
CA ASN A 299 7.47 -14.61 -27.28
C ASN A 299 6.66 -15.01 -26.03
N LYS A 300 7.37 -15.33 -24.95
CA LYS A 300 6.78 -15.67 -23.65
C LYS A 300 7.31 -14.75 -22.56
N THR A 301 6.43 -14.45 -21.61
CA THR A 301 6.77 -13.75 -20.39
C THR A 301 6.82 -14.76 -19.26
N ASP A 302 7.99 -14.88 -18.61
CA ASP A 302 8.19 -15.74 -17.44
C ASP A 302 8.29 -14.84 -16.19
N ASN A 303 7.56 -15.19 -15.12
CA ASN A 303 7.73 -14.56 -13.80
C ASN A 303 9.03 -15.06 -13.18
N ILE A 304 9.89 -14.13 -12.76
CA ILE A 304 11.24 -14.42 -12.29
C ILE A 304 11.32 -14.42 -10.76
N LEU A 305 10.81 -13.37 -10.11
CA LEU A 305 10.83 -13.20 -8.67
C LEU A 305 9.92 -12.06 -8.19
N CYS A 306 9.56 -12.07 -6.90
CA CYS A 306 8.97 -10.93 -6.20
C CYS A 306 10.04 -10.11 -5.48
N TRP A 307 10.09 -8.79 -5.72
CA TRP A 307 11.10 -7.89 -5.17
C TRP A 307 11.14 -7.90 -3.63
N ALA A 308 9.97 -7.94 -3.01
CA ALA A 308 9.86 -7.92 -1.54
C ALA A 308 10.57 -9.11 -0.89
N THR A 309 10.50 -10.29 -1.50
CA THR A 309 11.19 -11.50 -1.03
C THR A 309 12.72 -11.31 -0.97
N TYR A 310 13.27 -10.42 -1.80
CA TYR A 310 14.71 -10.13 -1.85
C TYR A 310 15.11 -8.82 -1.16
N GLY A 311 14.19 -8.23 -0.40
CA GLY A 311 14.46 -7.01 0.37
C GLY A 311 14.55 -5.76 -0.50
N ILE A 312 13.87 -5.73 -1.64
CA ILE A 312 13.90 -4.62 -2.61
C ILE A 312 12.47 -4.07 -2.77
N GLU A 313 12.32 -2.75 -2.72
CA GLU A 313 11.09 -2.06 -3.11
C GLU A 313 11.18 -1.66 -4.59
N GLN A 314 10.12 -1.88 -5.36
CA GLN A 314 10.17 -1.67 -6.81
C GLN A 314 10.42 -0.20 -7.18
N SER A 315 9.78 0.73 -6.45
CA SER A 315 9.91 2.17 -6.67
C SER A 315 11.31 2.71 -6.38
N ASP A 316 12.10 1.96 -5.60
CA ASP A 316 13.43 2.37 -5.16
C ASP A 316 14.53 1.94 -6.15
N ILE A 317 14.20 1.18 -7.20
CA ILE A 317 15.18 0.64 -8.14
C ILE A 317 15.68 1.71 -9.11
N LEU A 318 17.00 1.91 -9.13
CA LEU A 318 17.71 2.81 -10.04
C LEU A 318 18.30 2.09 -11.26
N TYR A 319 18.66 0.81 -11.12
CA TYR A 319 19.32 0.03 -12.16
C TYR A 319 18.97 -1.46 -12.02
N ILE A 320 18.78 -2.13 -13.17
CA ILE A 320 18.71 -3.60 -13.27
C ILE A 320 19.63 -4.02 -14.42
N GLY A 321 20.37 -5.10 -14.22
CA GLY A 321 21.18 -5.75 -15.24
C GLY A 321 21.22 -7.26 -15.06
N GLU A 322 21.51 -7.98 -16.15
CA GLU A 322 21.74 -9.42 -16.12
C GLU A 322 23.21 -9.74 -16.39
N ASN A 323 23.79 -10.59 -15.55
CA ASN A 323 25.16 -11.04 -15.64
C ASN A 323 25.24 -12.56 -15.46
N ASN A 324 25.26 -13.29 -16.58
CA ASN A 324 25.30 -14.76 -16.63
C ASN A 324 24.17 -15.42 -15.80
N ASN A 325 24.46 -15.76 -14.53
CA ASN A 325 23.55 -16.47 -13.62
C ASN A 325 23.04 -15.58 -12.46
N SER A 326 23.22 -14.26 -12.56
CA SER A 326 22.76 -13.31 -11.55
C SER A 326 22.05 -12.10 -12.13
N ILE A 327 21.17 -11.52 -11.33
CA ILE A 327 20.56 -10.21 -11.56
C ILE A 327 21.29 -9.20 -10.66
N GLU A 328 21.81 -8.14 -11.26
CA GLU A 328 22.44 -7.02 -10.57
C GLU A 328 21.44 -5.87 -10.46
N VAL A 329 21.26 -5.34 -9.25
CA VAL A 329 20.31 -4.27 -8.96
C VAL A 329 21.04 -3.15 -8.21
N ILE A 330 20.67 -1.90 -8.50
CA ILE A 330 20.96 -0.78 -7.61
C ILE A 330 19.63 -0.20 -7.19
N ASP A 331 19.40 -0.11 -5.89
CA ASP A 331 18.21 0.48 -5.30
C ASP A 331 18.58 1.51 -4.23
N THR A 332 17.61 2.32 -3.80
CA THR A 332 17.76 3.28 -2.70
C THR A 332 16.77 2.97 -1.59
N HIS A 333 17.25 2.38 -0.50
CA HIS A 333 16.41 1.99 0.62
C HIS A 333 16.69 2.89 1.83
N GLU A 334 15.66 3.50 2.41
CA GLU A 334 15.76 4.44 3.54
C GLU A 334 16.80 5.56 3.32
N GLY A 335 16.87 6.11 2.11
CA GLY A 335 17.81 7.19 1.75
C GLY A 335 19.25 6.74 1.57
N VAL A 336 19.52 5.45 1.46
CA VAL A 336 20.86 4.91 1.20
C VAL A 336 20.82 3.94 0.03
N SER A 337 21.65 4.19 -0.99
CA SER A 337 21.75 3.28 -2.14
C SER A 337 22.50 2.00 -1.79
N GLY A 338 22.08 0.89 -2.36
CA GLY A 338 22.73 -0.42 -2.26
C GLY A 338 23.02 -1.01 -3.63
N TYR A 339 24.10 -1.79 -3.74
CA TYR A 339 24.26 -2.76 -4.82
C TYR A 339 23.76 -4.11 -4.32
N VAL A 340 22.80 -4.69 -5.04
CA VAL A 340 22.22 -6.01 -4.73
C VAL A 340 22.54 -6.97 -5.85
N ASN A 341 23.12 -8.12 -5.50
CA ASN A 341 23.35 -9.23 -6.42
C ASN A 341 22.45 -10.41 -6.02
N LEU A 342 21.59 -10.82 -6.94
CA LEU A 342 20.70 -11.98 -6.82
C LEU A 342 21.26 -13.11 -7.68
N SER A 343 21.90 -14.10 -7.06
CA SER A 343 22.53 -15.22 -7.75
C SER A 343 21.65 -16.47 -7.69
N LYS A 344 21.40 -17.12 -8.85
CA LYS A 344 20.63 -18.38 -8.90
C LYS A 344 21.38 -19.49 -8.17
N GLY A 345 20.74 -20.20 -7.24
CA GLY A 345 21.34 -21.36 -6.57
C GLY A 345 20.88 -21.59 -5.13
N GLU A 346 21.69 -22.32 -4.36
CA GLU A 346 21.42 -22.63 -2.95
C GLU A 346 21.39 -21.35 -2.10
N VAL A 347 20.37 -21.26 -1.25
CA VAL A 347 20.15 -20.16 -0.31
C VAL A 347 20.71 -20.57 1.05
N ASN A 348 21.54 -19.72 1.66
CA ASN A 348 22.16 -19.97 2.96
C ASN A 348 21.29 -19.56 4.16
N LYS A 349 20.03 -19.22 3.93
CA LYS A 349 19.04 -18.80 4.93
C LYS A 349 17.97 -19.87 5.10
N THR A 350 17.38 -19.99 6.29
CA THR A 350 16.12 -20.71 6.46
C THR A 350 15.04 -19.95 5.69
N VAL A 351 14.36 -20.62 4.77
CA VAL A 351 13.25 -20.02 4.00
C VAL A 351 11.96 -20.31 4.73
N ILE A 352 11.29 -19.26 5.20
CA ILE A 352 9.98 -19.32 5.84
C ILE A 352 8.93 -18.83 4.86
N THR A 353 7.89 -19.62 4.62
CA THR A 353 6.80 -19.26 3.71
C THR A 353 5.73 -18.47 4.45
N LEU A 354 5.48 -17.24 4.00
CA LEU A 354 4.34 -16.42 4.43
C LEU A 354 3.22 -16.55 3.38
N GLY A 355 2.15 -17.26 3.73
CA GLY A 355 0.97 -17.43 2.88
C GLY A 355 -0.11 -16.40 3.19
N LEU A 356 -0.68 -15.81 2.16
CA LEU A 356 -1.69 -14.78 2.28
C LEU A 356 -2.60 -14.73 1.05
N ILE A 357 -3.85 -14.27 1.20
CA ILE A 357 -4.77 -14.20 0.05
C ILE A 357 -4.26 -13.14 -0.94
N GLN A 358 -4.10 -11.89 -0.49
CA GLN A 358 -3.56 -10.77 -1.26
C GLN A 358 -2.53 -9.99 -0.46
N LEU A 359 -1.49 -9.48 -1.12
CA LEU A 359 -0.43 -8.74 -0.43
C LEU A 359 -0.91 -7.34 -0.05
N THR A 360 -0.63 -6.95 1.18
CA THR A 360 -0.92 -5.63 1.73
C THR A 360 0.37 -4.84 1.89
N GLN A 361 0.30 -3.50 1.83
CA GLN A 361 1.49 -2.64 1.90
C GLN A 361 2.27 -2.81 3.22
N ASP A 362 1.57 -3.01 4.34
CA ASP A 362 2.19 -3.21 5.65
C ASP A 362 3.03 -4.51 5.72
N ILE A 363 2.54 -5.59 5.13
CA ILE A 363 3.28 -6.85 5.01
C ILE A 363 4.41 -6.71 3.99
N GLN A 364 4.18 -6.09 2.84
CA GLN A 364 5.21 -5.86 1.83
C GLN A 364 6.42 -5.14 2.45
N LYS A 365 6.17 -4.02 3.12
CA LYS A 365 7.22 -3.25 3.80
C LYS A 365 7.93 -4.08 4.87
N ALA A 366 7.18 -4.79 5.72
CA ALA A 366 7.78 -5.60 6.77
C ALA A 366 8.67 -6.73 6.22
N VAL A 367 8.24 -7.40 5.15
CA VAL A 367 9.04 -8.43 4.46
C VAL A 367 10.29 -7.84 3.84
N ILE A 368 10.20 -6.68 3.17
CA ILE A 368 11.35 -5.99 2.58
C ILE A 368 12.39 -5.70 3.66
N ASP A 369 12.00 -5.00 4.72
CA ASP A 369 12.90 -4.53 5.76
C ASP A 369 13.52 -5.72 6.54
N PHE A 370 12.73 -6.75 6.83
CA PHE A 370 13.20 -7.97 7.50
C PHE A 370 14.19 -8.75 6.63
N ASN A 371 13.85 -9.04 5.37
CA ASN A 371 14.71 -9.84 4.50
C ASN A 371 16.03 -9.14 4.16
N ARG A 372 16.02 -7.80 4.11
CA ARG A 372 17.22 -6.98 3.87
C ARG A 372 18.17 -6.99 5.07
N SER A 373 17.64 -7.06 6.29
CA SER A 373 18.42 -6.93 7.54
C SER A 373 18.74 -8.26 8.23
N ASN A 374 17.93 -9.31 8.03
CA ASN A 374 18.10 -10.60 8.69
C ASN A 374 19.10 -11.50 7.93
N PRO A 375 20.20 -11.94 8.55
CA PRO A 375 21.21 -12.77 7.87
C PRO A 375 20.84 -14.26 7.78
N ASP A 376 19.94 -14.74 8.62
CA ASP A 376 19.71 -16.17 8.85
C ASP A 376 18.35 -16.65 8.31
N VAL A 377 17.35 -15.77 8.25
CA VAL A 377 15.97 -16.09 7.82
C VAL A 377 15.59 -15.26 6.59
N MET A 378 14.84 -15.89 5.69
CA MET A 378 14.26 -15.28 4.50
C MET A 378 12.76 -15.59 4.43
N ILE A 379 11.93 -14.56 4.38
CA ILE A 379 10.49 -14.68 4.20
C ILE A 379 10.18 -14.71 2.72
N ASN A 380 9.68 -15.84 2.25
CA ASN A 380 9.16 -16.01 0.90
C ASN A 380 7.64 -15.83 0.91
N ILE A 381 7.14 -14.89 0.12
CA ILE A 381 5.71 -14.62 0.01
C ILE A 381 5.05 -15.69 -0.87
N LYS A 382 3.86 -16.16 -0.50
CA LYS A 382 2.98 -16.98 -1.33
C LYS A 382 1.58 -16.38 -1.32
N THR A 383 1.20 -15.75 -2.43
CA THR A 383 -0.16 -15.23 -2.62
C THR A 383 -1.07 -16.31 -3.21
N TYR A 384 -2.30 -16.40 -2.71
CA TYR A 384 -3.30 -17.36 -3.22
C TYR A 384 -4.25 -16.75 -4.24
N TYR A 385 -4.44 -15.43 -4.21
CA TYR A 385 -5.27 -14.71 -5.16
C TYR A 385 -4.59 -14.60 -6.52
N GLN A 386 -5.36 -14.80 -7.58
CA GLN A 386 -4.96 -14.57 -8.97
C GLN A 386 -5.84 -13.45 -9.52
N GLU A 387 -5.33 -12.58 -10.41
CA GLU A 387 -6.08 -11.41 -10.92
C GLU A 387 -7.43 -11.81 -11.56
N ASP A 388 -7.47 -12.94 -12.27
CA ASP A 388 -8.69 -13.52 -12.87
C ASP A 388 -9.46 -14.45 -11.91
N GLY A 389 -8.99 -14.55 -10.68
CA GLY A 389 -9.37 -15.56 -9.70
C GLY A 389 -10.55 -15.14 -8.83
N ASP A 390 -11.33 -16.13 -8.44
CA ASP A 390 -12.36 -15.96 -7.42
C ASP A 390 -11.71 -15.94 -6.03
N PHE A 391 -12.07 -14.96 -5.20
CA PHE A 391 -11.62 -14.86 -3.81
C PHE A 391 -11.93 -16.15 -3.04
N GLU A 392 -13.12 -16.73 -3.24
CA GLU A 392 -13.51 -17.98 -2.58
C GLU A 392 -12.58 -19.14 -2.97
N GLN A 393 -12.25 -19.25 -4.26
CA GLN A 393 -11.29 -20.25 -4.73
C GLN A 393 -9.88 -20.05 -4.15
N SER A 394 -9.49 -18.79 -3.90
CA SER A 394 -8.19 -18.46 -3.31
C SER A 394 -8.12 -18.96 -1.86
N VAL A 395 -9.18 -18.75 -1.09
CA VAL A 395 -9.33 -19.28 0.27
C VAL A 395 -9.37 -20.81 0.28
N GLU A 396 -10.09 -21.45 -0.64
CA GLU A 396 -10.15 -22.91 -0.75
C GLU A 396 -8.79 -23.54 -1.09
N ARG A 397 -7.95 -22.87 -1.90
CA ARG A 397 -6.57 -23.34 -2.16
C ARG A 397 -5.71 -23.30 -0.90
N LEU A 398 -5.79 -22.23 -0.10
CA LEU A 398 -5.09 -22.16 1.20
C LEU A 398 -5.57 -23.29 2.13
N LYS A 399 -6.89 -23.49 2.24
CA LYS A 399 -7.45 -24.61 3.03
C LYS A 399 -6.94 -25.97 2.53
N LEU A 400 -6.85 -26.17 1.22
CA LEU A 400 -6.33 -27.40 0.63
C LEU A 400 -4.88 -27.65 1.01
N ASP A 401 -4.02 -26.62 0.94
CA ASP A 401 -2.62 -26.72 1.38
C ASP A 401 -2.53 -27.09 2.85
N VAL A 402 -3.39 -26.51 3.70
CA VAL A 402 -3.46 -26.86 5.14
C VAL A 402 -3.80 -28.33 5.35
N VAL A 403 -4.87 -28.84 4.72
CA VAL A 403 -5.32 -30.23 4.96
C VAL A 403 -4.45 -31.28 4.27
N THR A 404 -3.68 -30.91 3.24
CA THR A 404 -2.74 -31.81 2.54
C THR A 404 -1.35 -31.82 3.16
N GLY A 405 -1.09 -30.98 4.17
CA GLY A 405 0.19 -30.91 4.87
C GLY A 405 1.24 -30.07 4.15
N SER A 406 0.81 -29.15 3.29
CA SER A 406 1.64 -28.17 2.58
C SER A 406 1.33 -26.73 3.01
N ALA A 407 0.84 -26.56 4.24
CA ALA A 407 0.54 -25.27 4.84
C ALA A 407 1.78 -24.34 4.82
N PRO A 408 1.62 -23.05 4.54
CA PRO A 408 2.66 -22.05 4.81
C PRO A 408 3.11 -22.06 6.27
N ASP A 409 4.35 -21.64 6.54
CA ASP A 409 4.90 -21.54 7.88
C ASP A 409 4.22 -20.45 8.72
N ILE A 410 3.91 -19.33 8.06
CA ILE A 410 3.13 -18.21 8.59
C ILE A 410 1.94 -17.99 7.67
N MET A 411 0.76 -17.73 8.25
CA MET A 411 -0.45 -17.38 7.51
C MET A 411 -0.93 -15.99 7.92
N GLU A 412 -1.22 -15.15 6.93
CA GLU A 412 -2.02 -13.95 7.12
C GLU A 412 -3.50 -14.37 7.16
N VAL A 413 -4.22 -13.99 8.21
CA VAL A 413 -5.53 -14.54 8.50
C VAL A 413 -6.67 -13.52 8.55
N SER A 414 -6.42 -12.23 8.27
CA SER A 414 -7.47 -11.19 8.34
C SER A 414 -8.59 -11.42 7.34
N MET A 415 -8.29 -12.05 6.21
CA MET A 415 -9.23 -12.31 5.12
C MET A 415 -9.95 -13.67 5.20
N ILE A 416 -9.69 -14.47 6.23
CA ILE A 416 -10.27 -15.82 6.34
C ILE A 416 -10.92 -16.04 7.72
N ASN A 417 -11.83 -17.01 7.79
CA ASN A 417 -12.40 -17.47 9.05
C ASN A 417 -11.40 -18.40 9.78
N TYR A 418 -10.42 -17.80 10.46
CA TYR A 418 -9.32 -18.53 11.07
C TYR A 418 -9.76 -19.41 12.24
N GLU A 419 -10.86 -19.10 12.94
CA GLU A 419 -11.30 -19.90 14.08
C GLU A 419 -11.66 -21.34 13.68
N MET A 420 -12.20 -21.54 12.48
CA MET A 420 -12.45 -22.91 11.98
C MET A 420 -11.15 -23.70 11.75
N LEU A 421 -10.05 -23.02 11.43
CA LEU A 421 -8.73 -23.63 11.33
C LEU A 421 -8.08 -23.81 12.71
N ALA A 422 -8.35 -22.89 13.65
CA ALA A 422 -7.92 -22.99 15.04
C ALA A 422 -8.45 -24.26 15.72
N ASP A 423 -9.74 -24.57 15.55
CA ASP A 423 -10.37 -25.78 16.11
C ASP A 423 -9.73 -27.09 15.59
N LYS A 424 -9.17 -27.04 14.37
CA LYS A 424 -8.42 -28.15 13.74
C LYS A 424 -6.96 -28.22 14.19
N GLY A 425 -6.53 -27.36 15.13
CA GLY A 425 -5.16 -27.33 15.67
C GLY A 425 -4.12 -26.84 14.68
N VAL A 426 -4.53 -26.06 13.68
CA VAL A 426 -3.67 -25.57 12.58
C VAL A 426 -2.65 -24.55 13.07
N PHE A 427 -3.00 -23.73 14.07
CA PHE A 427 -2.15 -22.63 14.53
C PHE A 427 -1.41 -22.97 15.83
N ALA A 428 -0.19 -22.44 15.95
CA ALA A 428 0.59 -22.49 17.17
C ALA A 428 0.14 -21.39 18.14
N ASP A 429 0.18 -21.70 19.43
CA ASP A 429 -0.06 -20.73 20.51
C ASP A 429 1.11 -19.76 20.62
N LEU A 430 0.89 -18.49 20.25
CA LEU A 430 1.87 -17.42 20.24
C LEU A 430 2.43 -17.13 21.65
N TYR A 431 1.67 -17.40 22.72
CA TYR A 431 2.17 -17.20 24.07
C TYR A 431 3.36 -18.08 24.41
N LYS A 432 3.50 -19.25 23.77
CA LYS A 432 4.65 -20.14 23.99
C LYS A 432 5.96 -19.53 23.52
N PHE A 433 5.93 -18.72 22.46
CA PHE A 433 7.13 -18.03 21.97
C PHE A 433 7.47 -16.80 22.82
N MET A 434 6.45 -16.14 23.38
CA MET A 434 6.62 -14.99 24.28
C MET A 434 7.14 -15.35 25.68
N GLN A 435 7.02 -16.62 26.11
CA GLN A 435 7.48 -17.05 27.44
C GLN A 435 8.98 -16.86 27.64
N ASP A 436 9.76 -17.10 26.58
CA ASP A 436 11.22 -17.04 26.60
C ASP A 436 11.78 -15.77 25.92
N ASP A 437 10.90 -14.94 25.34
CA ASP A 437 11.28 -13.71 24.64
C ASP A 437 11.42 -12.53 25.62
N ARG A 438 12.50 -11.76 25.47
CA ARG A 438 12.82 -10.63 26.36
C ARG A 438 12.16 -9.33 25.93
N ASP A 439 11.89 -9.21 24.64
CA ASP A 439 11.40 -7.98 24.03
C ASP A 439 9.87 -8.00 24.00
N LEU A 440 9.26 -9.14 23.65
CA LEU A 440 7.82 -9.36 23.63
C LEU A 440 7.41 -10.37 24.72
N SER A 441 6.59 -9.93 25.67
CA SER A 441 6.03 -10.80 26.70
C SER A 441 4.51 -10.63 26.79
N GLN A 442 3.81 -11.70 27.17
CA GLN A 442 2.33 -11.71 27.24
C GLN A 442 1.76 -10.61 28.16
N ASP A 443 2.47 -10.26 29.22
CA ASP A 443 2.07 -9.21 30.18
C ASP A 443 2.21 -7.78 29.62
N LYS A 444 2.95 -7.59 28.52
CA LYS A 444 3.04 -6.32 27.82
C LYS A 444 1.89 -6.09 26.83
N ILE A 445 1.10 -7.10 26.49
CA ILE A 445 -0.08 -6.94 25.65
C ILE A 445 -1.16 -6.26 26.50
N LEU A 446 -1.82 -5.23 25.95
CA LEU A 446 -2.96 -4.59 26.60
C LEU A 446 -4.00 -5.65 27.01
N SER A 447 -4.47 -5.59 28.26
CA SER A 447 -5.33 -6.63 28.82
C SER A 447 -6.63 -6.79 28.04
N SER A 448 -7.24 -5.70 27.60
CA SER A 448 -8.47 -5.73 26.79
C SER A 448 -8.25 -6.37 25.42
N VAL A 449 -7.11 -6.10 24.77
CA VAL A 449 -6.75 -6.76 23.50
C VAL A 449 -6.55 -8.26 23.71
N ARG A 450 -5.83 -8.65 24.79
CA ARG A 450 -5.67 -10.06 25.15
C ARG A 450 -7.03 -10.72 25.39
N GLU A 451 -7.87 -10.14 26.22
CA GLU A 451 -9.19 -10.69 26.57
C GLU A 451 -10.10 -10.83 25.35
N ALA A 452 -10.00 -9.94 24.36
CA ALA A 452 -10.81 -9.99 23.14
C ALA A 452 -10.36 -11.06 22.12
N TYR A 453 -9.07 -11.45 22.09
CA TYR A 453 -8.52 -12.36 21.08
C TYR A 453 -7.98 -13.69 21.64
N GLU A 454 -7.97 -13.87 22.96
CA GLU A 454 -7.61 -15.14 23.58
C GLU A 454 -8.73 -16.18 23.38
N ILE A 455 -8.38 -17.34 22.84
CA ILE A 455 -9.29 -18.48 22.63
C ILE A 455 -8.74 -19.64 23.45
N ASP A 456 -9.52 -20.14 24.42
CA ASP A 456 -9.14 -21.24 25.32
C ASP A 456 -7.76 -21.08 25.99
N GLY A 457 -7.41 -19.85 26.37
CA GLY A 457 -6.13 -19.52 27.01
C GLY A 457 -4.94 -19.44 26.05
N GLN A 458 -5.19 -19.44 24.73
CA GLN A 458 -4.17 -19.35 23.68
C GLN A 458 -4.37 -18.09 22.85
N LEU A 459 -3.26 -17.57 22.32
CA LEU A 459 -3.30 -16.52 21.30
C LEU A 459 -2.84 -17.11 19.97
N LEU A 460 -3.72 -17.11 18.97
CA LEU A 460 -3.47 -17.84 17.71
C LEU A 460 -3.03 -16.95 16.56
N ASN A 461 -3.28 -15.64 16.64
CA ASN A 461 -2.78 -14.63 15.73
C ASN A 461 -2.61 -13.29 16.45
N MET A 462 -1.92 -12.35 15.83
CA MET A 462 -1.81 -10.97 16.32
C MET A 462 -1.54 -10.00 15.15
N ALA A 463 -1.99 -8.75 15.31
CA ALA A 463 -1.62 -7.60 14.47
C ALA A 463 -0.89 -6.53 15.31
N PRO A 464 -0.10 -5.62 14.69
CA PRO A 464 0.68 -4.62 15.43
C PRO A 464 -0.18 -3.51 16.06
N GLY A 465 -1.37 -3.24 15.49
CA GLY A 465 -2.30 -2.22 15.97
C GLY A 465 -3.73 -2.74 16.13
N PHE A 466 -4.58 -1.91 16.72
CA PHE A 466 -6.01 -2.15 16.88
C PHE A 466 -6.78 -0.82 16.87
N GLN A 467 -8.09 -0.91 16.73
CA GLN A 467 -9.02 0.21 16.81
C GLN A 467 -10.31 -0.20 17.52
N LEU A 468 -11.08 0.81 17.96
CA LEU A 468 -12.26 0.61 18.79
C LEU A 468 -13.52 0.93 18.00
N TYR A 469 -14.36 -0.07 17.82
CA TYR A 469 -15.71 0.12 17.28
C TYR A 469 -16.68 0.33 18.43
N THR A 470 -17.41 1.43 18.42
CA THR A 470 -18.31 1.78 19.52
C THR A 470 -19.47 2.68 19.08
N VAL A 471 -20.37 2.94 20.03
CA VAL A 471 -21.49 3.88 19.91
C VAL A 471 -21.34 4.93 21.00
N TRP A 472 -21.56 6.20 20.66
CA TRP A 472 -21.39 7.32 21.58
C TRP A 472 -22.49 8.36 21.44
N GLY A 473 -22.59 9.20 22.47
CA GLY A 473 -23.41 10.40 22.43
C GLY A 473 -23.16 11.30 23.64
N ASN A 474 -24.04 12.29 23.83
CA ASN A 474 -23.92 13.22 24.94
C ASN A 474 -24.39 12.57 26.25
N ARG A 475 -23.49 12.42 27.21
CA ARG A 475 -23.69 11.84 28.55
C ARG A 475 -24.90 12.42 29.28
N ASN A 476 -25.18 13.72 29.14
CA ASN A 476 -26.30 14.35 29.83
C ASN A 476 -27.67 13.96 29.23
N LYS A 477 -27.70 13.47 27.98
CA LYS A 477 -28.93 13.00 27.32
C LYS A 477 -29.13 11.50 27.43
N ILE A 478 -28.03 10.73 27.40
CA ILE A 478 -28.09 9.26 27.31
C ILE A 478 -27.64 8.55 28.58
N GLY A 479 -27.20 9.26 29.62
CA GLY A 479 -26.66 8.66 30.84
C GLY A 479 -25.22 8.19 30.71
N ASN A 480 -24.78 7.31 31.60
CA ASN A 480 -23.43 6.74 31.61
C ASN A 480 -23.53 5.21 31.64
N HIS A 481 -23.59 4.60 30.46
CA HIS A 481 -23.68 3.15 30.27
C HIS A 481 -22.32 2.60 29.84
N LYS A 482 -21.97 1.39 30.27
CA LYS A 482 -20.71 0.69 29.88
C LYS A 482 -20.96 -0.40 28.83
N GLY A 483 -22.00 -0.21 28.04
CA GLY A 483 -22.61 -1.23 27.20
C GLY A 483 -24.12 -1.30 27.43
N VAL A 484 -24.85 -1.68 26.38
CA VAL A 484 -26.31 -1.70 26.35
C VAL A 484 -26.81 -2.92 25.60
N THR A 485 -27.99 -3.42 25.97
CA THR A 485 -28.78 -4.33 25.14
C THR A 485 -29.55 -3.56 24.08
N LEU A 486 -30.06 -4.25 23.06
CA LEU A 486 -30.91 -3.59 22.05
C LEU A 486 -32.14 -2.94 22.69
N ASN A 487 -32.74 -3.58 23.70
CA ASN A 487 -33.88 -3.02 24.43
C ASN A 487 -33.53 -1.74 25.19
N GLU A 488 -32.37 -1.69 25.84
CA GLU A 488 -31.89 -0.49 26.52
C GLU A 488 -31.56 0.63 25.53
N LEU A 489 -30.99 0.30 24.37
CA LEU A 489 -30.78 1.28 23.29
C LEU A 489 -32.12 1.88 22.82
N MET A 490 -33.14 1.05 22.61
CA MET A 490 -34.48 1.52 22.26
C MET A 490 -35.11 2.36 23.37
N GLN A 491 -34.86 2.03 24.63
CA GLN A 491 -35.30 2.83 25.77
C GLN A 491 -34.62 4.22 25.80
N ILE A 492 -33.30 4.28 25.59
CA ILE A 492 -32.53 5.54 25.51
C ILE A 492 -33.11 6.46 24.43
N LEU A 493 -33.39 5.91 23.24
CA LEU A 493 -34.03 6.64 22.15
C LEU A 493 -35.43 7.13 22.55
N GLY A 494 -36.26 6.24 23.10
CA GLY A 494 -37.63 6.55 23.50
C GLY A 494 -37.74 7.62 24.58
N GLU A 495 -36.88 7.57 25.61
CA GLU A 495 -36.81 8.58 26.67
C GLU A 495 -36.43 9.98 26.14
N ASN A 496 -35.71 10.03 25.03
CA ASN A 496 -35.35 11.26 24.32
C ASN A 496 -36.34 11.64 23.20
N GLY A 497 -37.45 10.89 23.05
CA GLY A 497 -38.46 11.14 22.00
C GLY A 497 -37.93 10.88 20.58
N LYS A 498 -37.00 9.94 20.44
CA LYS A 498 -36.31 9.59 19.18
C LYS A 498 -36.65 8.18 18.71
N THR A 499 -36.46 7.96 17.43
CA THR A 499 -36.46 6.65 16.77
C THR A 499 -35.02 6.26 16.43
N ILE A 500 -34.82 5.04 15.92
CA ILE A 500 -33.51 4.53 15.49
C ILE A 500 -32.83 5.38 14.41
N ASP A 501 -33.58 6.22 13.67
CA ASP A 501 -33.00 7.17 12.71
C ASP A 501 -32.21 8.31 13.38
N ALA A 502 -32.32 8.47 14.70
CA ALA A 502 -31.46 9.36 15.46
C ALA A 502 -30.06 8.77 15.73
N ILE A 503 -29.77 7.57 15.21
CA ILE A 503 -28.46 6.96 15.20
C ILE A 503 -27.80 7.24 13.85
N TYR A 504 -26.69 7.96 13.87
CA TYR A 504 -25.87 8.28 12.72
C TYR A 504 -24.65 7.35 12.61
N GLY A 505 -24.14 7.14 11.39
CA GLY A 505 -22.87 6.44 11.16
C GLY A 505 -22.99 5.01 10.64
N PHE A 506 -24.20 4.48 10.43
CA PHE A 506 -24.34 3.28 9.60
C PHE A 506 -23.94 3.65 8.16
N SER A 507 -23.01 2.88 7.58
CA SER A 507 -22.62 3.06 6.17
C SER A 507 -23.83 2.87 5.27
N MET A 508 -23.94 3.66 4.19
CA MET A 508 -24.99 3.46 3.20
C MET A 508 -24.79 2.19 2.37
N ASP A 509 -23.55 1.70 2.30
CA ASP A 509 -23.17 0.54 1.49
C ASP A 509 -23.16 -0.77 2.28
N GLU A 510 -23.15 -0.71 3.62
CA GLU A 510 -23.20 -1.88 4.49
C GLU A 510 -24.59 -2.02 5.13
N PRO A 511 -25.31 -3.16 4.97
CA PRO A 511 -26.59 -3.35 5.63
C PRO A 511 -26.44 -3.24 7.14
N VAL A 512 -27.29 -2.45 7.80
CA VAL A 512 -27.32 -2.25 9.26
C VAL A 512 -27.28 -3.57 10.03
N LEU A 513 -27.98 -4.60 9.54
CA LEU A 513 -28.00 -5.93 10.12
C LEU A 513 -26.60 -6.55 10.17
N THR A 514 -25.80 -6.35 9.11
CA THR A 514 -24.40 -6.80 9.02
C THR A 514 -23.59 -6.22 10.16
N THR A 515 -23.60 -4.89 10.30
CA THR A 515 -22.87 -4.20 11.36
C THR A 515 -23.28 -4.69 12.74
N LEU A 516 -24.57 -4.84 13.01
CA LEU A 516 -25.07 -5.32 14.31
C LEU A 516 -24.67 -6.78 14.59
N CYS A 517 -24.70 -7.66 13.58
CA CYS A 517 -24.29 -9.04 13.74
C CYS A 517 -22.77 -9.17 13.93
N THR A 518 -21.96 -8.34 13.26
CA THR A 518 -20.49 -8.33 13.35
C THR A 518 -19.97 -8.14 14.78
N PHE A 519 -20.71 -7.42 15.63
CA PHE A 519 -20.33 -7.14 17.02
C PHE A 519 -20.95 -8.10 18.05
N GLY A 520 -21.87 -8.96 17.62
CA GLY A 520 -22.57 -9.94 18.47
C GLY A 520 -22.50 -11.38 17.96
N MET A 521 -21.65 -11.68 16.96
CA MET A 521 -21.66 -12.96 16.25
C MET A 521 -21.41 -14.15 17.18
N ASP A 522 -20.52 -13.99 18.16
CA ASP A 522 -20.17 -15.03 19.14
C ASP A 522 -21.34 -15.32 20.12
N GLU A 523 -22.40 -14.51 20.13
CA GLU A 523 -23.64 -14.80 20.86
C GLU A 523 -24.59 -15.72 20.07
N PHE A 524 -24.47 -15.75 18.74
CA PHE A 524 -25.30 -16.57 17.86
C PHE A 524 -24.69 -17.93 17.54
N ILE A 525 -23.36 -18.08 17.67
CA ILE A 525 -22.63 -19.26 17.20
C ILE A 525 -21.67 -19.75 18.27
N ASN A 526 -21.79 -21.03 18.61
CA ASN A 526 -20.74 -21.77 19.30
C ASN A 526 -19.83 -22.41 18.24
N TRP A 527 -18.65 -21.82 18.05
CA TRP A 527 -17.70 -22.23 17.01
C TRP A 527 -17.15 -23.65 17.22
N GLU A 528 -16.87 -24.03 18.47
CA GLU A 528 -16.36 -25.36 18.85
C GLU A 528 -17.32 -26.50 18.44
N THR A 529 -18.62 -26.28 18.62
CA THR A 529 -19.66 -27.31 18.37
C THR A 529 -20.35 -27.14 17.02
N GLY A 530 -20.17 -25.99 16.37
CA GLY A 530 -20.95 -25.56 15.20
C GLY A 530 -22.44 -25.39 15.50
N GLU A 531 -22.87 -25.28 16.76
CA GLU A 531 -24.25 -24.95 17.11
C GLU A 531 -24.50 -23.46 16.89
N CYS A 532 -25.71 -23.10 16.43
CA CYS A 532 -26.09 -21.70 16.26
C CYS A 532 -27.56 -21.45 16.63
N GLU A 533 -27.91 -20.21 17.01
CA GLU A 533 -29.25 -19.81 17.44
C GLU A 533 -29.68 -18.48 16.81
N PHE A 534 -30.31 -18.57 15.64
CA PHE A 534 -30.88 -17.45 14.89
C PHE A 534 -32.41 -17.38 15.00
N THR A 535 -33.05 -18.33 15.71
CA THR A 535 -34.52 -18.32 15.90
C THR A 535 -34.97 -17.64 17.19
N GLY A 536 -34.03 -17.24 18.04
CA GLY A 536 -34.27 -16.52 19.28
C GLY A 536 -34.80 -15.10 19.08
N ASP A 537 -35.38 -14.54 20.15
CA ASP A 537 -35.99 -13.21 20.13
C ASP A 537 -34.99 -12.10 19.83
N TYR A 538 -33.74 -12.22 20.31
CA TYR A 538 -32.69 -11.23 20.10
C TYR A 538 -32.36 -11.03 18.61
N PHE A 539 -32.14 -12.10 17.85
CA PHE A 539 -31.90 -11.99 16.40
C PHE A 539 -33.11 -11.40 15.67
N LYS A 540 -34.32 -11.77 16.09
CA LYS A 540 -35.56 -11.20 15.53
C LYS A 540 -35.70 -9.70 15.85
N ASP A 541 -35.22 -9.24 17.01
CA ASP A 541 -35.14 -7.82 17.32
C ASP A 541 -34.14 -7.09 16.42
N LEU A 542 -32.97 -7.68 16.13
CA LEU A 542 -32.03 -7.11 15.15
C LEU A 542 -32.65 -7.00 13.74
N LEU A 543 -33.38 -8.02 13.29
CA LEU A 543 -34.11 -7.99 12.01
C LEU A 543 -35.15 -6.86 11.98
N ARG A 544 -35.91 -6.67 13.06
CA ARG A 544 -36.86 -5.56 13.20
C ARG A 544 -36.16 -4.22 13.12
N PHE A 545 -35.06 -4.06 13.84
CA PHE A 545 -34.25 -2.84 13.83
C PHE A 545 -33.78 -2.52 12.41
N ALA A 546 -33.17 -3.48 11.72
CA ALA A 546 -32.66 -3.29 10.36
C ALA A 546 -33.77 -2.91 9.37
N LYS A 547 -34.98 -3.46 9.54
CA LYS A 547 -36.14 -3.13 8.72
C LYS A 547 -36.68 -1.72 8.98
N GLU A 548 -36.67 -1.28 10.23
CA GLU A 548 -37.21 0.02 10.61
C GLU A 548 -36.23 1.18 10.30
N TYR A 549 -34.93 0.90 10.18
CA TYR A 549 -33.91 1.92 9.97
C TYR A 549 -34.02 2.50 8.56
N SER A 550 -34.21 3.82 8.44
CA SER A 550 -34.48 4.49 7.17
C SER A 550 -33.29 5.28 6.59
N GLY A 551 -32.07 4.95 7.04
CA GLY A 551 -30.84 5.62 6.61
C GLY A 551 -30.40 6.77 7.52
N GLY A 552 -31.03 6.91 8.69
CA GLY A 552 -30.69 7.93 9.68
C GLY A 552 -31.18 9.34 9.30
N TYR A 553 -30.89 10.31 10.17
CA TYR A 553 -31.24 11.71 9.95
C TYR A 553 -30.30 12.38 8.94
N THR A 554 -30.85 12.86 7.81
CA THR A 554 -30.08 13.41 6.69
C THR A 554 -30.50 14.83 6.25
N GLN A 555 -31.37 15.50 7.01
CA GLN A 555 -31.94 16.79 6.56
C GLN A 555 -30.97 17.98 6.68
N THR A 556 -30.00 17.90 7.59
CA THR A 556 -28.96 18.92 7.81
C THR A 556 -27.62 18.23 8.01
N GLY A 557 -26.53 19.02 7.99
CA GLY A 557 -25.21 18.49 8.33
C GLY A 557 -25.19 17.86 9.73
N VAL A 558 -24.42 16.80 9.89
CA VAL A 558 -24.20 16.02 11.13
C VAL A 558 -23.93 16.94 12.31
N SER A 559 -23.04 17.93 12.15
CA SER A 559 -22.71 18.88 13.21
C SER A 559 -23.93 19.66 13.70
N GLN A 560 -24.74 20.17 12.77
CA GLN A 560 -25.99 20.86 13.06
C GLN A 560 -27.04 19.90 13.66
N ALA A 561 -27.17 18.71 13.09
CA ALA A 561 -28.14 17.71 13.53
C ALA A 561 -27.84 17.21 14.96
N ILE A 562 -26.57 17.06 15.36
CA ILE A 562 -26.17 16.75 16.74
C ILE A 562 -26.52 17.92 17.66
N ALA A 563 -26.19 19.16 17.27
CA ALA A 563 -26.47 20.36 18.07
C ALA A 563 -27.98 20.58 18.30
N GLU A 564 -28.80 20.34 17.29
CA GLU A 564 -30.27 20.37 17.36
C GLU A 564 -30.86 19.14 18.08
N GLY A 565 -30.04 18.13 18.34
CA GLY A 565 -30.44 16.87 18.95
C GLY A 565 -31.28 15.98 18.03
N ASN A 566 -31.21 16.18 16.72
CA ASN A 566 -31.80 15.27 15.73
C ASN A 566 -31.03 13.95 15.65
N ILE A 567 -29.70 14.03 15.70
CA ILE A 567 -28.82 12.89 15.98
C ILE A 567 -28.61 12.82 17.49
N LEU A 568 -28.96 11.69 18.09
CA LEU A 568 -28.75 11.42 19.52
C LEU A 568 -27.46 10.63 19.75
N LEU A 569 -27.19 9.68 18.87
CA LEU A 569 -26.06 8.75 18.95
C LEU A 569 -25.34 8.70 17.62
N SER A 570 -24.04 8.50 17.67
CA SER A 570 -23.20 8.16 16.52
C SER A 570 -22.57 6.81 16.77
N ILE A 571 -22.35 6.05 15.70
CA ILE A 571 -21.62 4.80 15.70
C ILE A 571 -20.39 4.95 14.80
N GLY A 572 -19.35 4.16 15.06
CA GLY A 572 -18.17 4.13 14.21
C GLY A 572 -16.91 3.72 14.96
N VAL A 573 -15.79 4.23 14.47
CA VAL A 573 -14.44 3.89 14.94
C VAL A 573 -13.85 5.05 15.76
N ILE A 574 -13.17 4.70 16.85
CA ILE A 574 -12.21 5.55 17.54
C ILE A 574 -10.84 4.87 17.41
N SER A 575 -9.94 5.54 16.69
CA SER A 575 -8.60 5.04 16.36
C SER A 575 -7.48 5.94 16.92
N SER A 576 -7.83 7.14 17.39
CA SER A 576 -6.87 8.10 17.94
C SER A 576 -7.45 8.97 19.07
N VAL A 577 -6.59 9.72 19.76
CA VAL A 577 -7.04 10.74 20.72
C VAL A 577 -7.68 11.93 20.01
N ALA A 578 -7.25 12.25 18.79
CA ALA A 578 -7.85 13.30 17.98
C ALA A 578 -9.30 12.97 17.61
N ASP A 579 -9.60 11.70 17.29
CA ASP A 579 -10.97 11.23 17.02
C ASP A 579 -11.86 11.49 18.23
N TYR A 580 -11.40 11.14 19.43
CA TYR A 580 -12.10 11.44 20.68
C TYR A 580 -12.36 12.94 20.84
N GLN A 581 -11.35 13.80 20.62
CA GLN A 581 -11.50 15.25 20.76
C GLN A 581 -12.53 15.81 19.77
N ILE A 582 -12.50 15.34 18.51
CA ILE A 582 -13.46 15.73 17.47
C ILE A 582 -14.88 15.35 17.89
N GLN A 583 -15.09 14.10 18.32
CA GLN A 583 -16.42 13.66 18.78
C GLN A 583 -16.85 14.39 20.06
N SER A 584 -15.92 14.67 20.97
CA SER A 584 -16.20 15.45 22.18
C SER A 584 -16.68 16.86 21.84
N GLU A 585 -16.01 17.56 20.92
CA GLU A 585 -16.40 18.90 20.46
C GLU A 585 -17.80 18.88 19.82
N LEU A 586 -18.06 17.93 18.90
CA LEU A 586 -19.37 17.79 18.25
C LEU A 586 -20.51 17.56 19.25
N TYR A 587 -20.26 16.80 20.31
CA TYR A 587 -21.23 16.51 21.37
C TYR A 587 -21.18 17.51 22.54
N GLY A 588 -20.44 18.61 22.43
CA GLY A 588 -20.42 19.70 23.41
C GLY A 588 -19.64 19.39 24.70
N GLY A 589 -18.58 18.58 24.63
CA GLY A 589 -17.63 18.28 25.69
C GLY A 589 -18.05 17.18 26.68
N GLU A 590 -19.26 16.66 26.56
CA GLU A 590 -19.84 15.67 27.49
C GLU A 590 -20.05 14.33 26.80
N LEU A 591 -18.99 13.80 26.19
CA LEU A 591 -19.04 12.53 25.45
C LEU A 591 -19.10 11.32 26.40
N THR A 592 -19.89 10.32 26.04
CA THR A 592 -19.83 8.98 26.65
C THR A 592 -19.98 7.91 25.58
N PHE A 593 -19.32 6.78 25.82
CA PHE A 593 -19.40 5.61 24.97
C PHE A 593 -20.33 4.59 25.63
N VAL A 594 -21.32 4.12 24.88
CA VAL A 594 -22.31 3.12 25.32
C VAL A 594 -22.13 1.80 24.58
N GLY A 595 -21.30 1.74 23.54
CA GLY A 595 -21.02 0.53 22.77
C GLY A 595 -22.20 0.04 21.91
N TYR A 596 -21.91 -0.89 21.00
CA TYR A 596 -22.91 -1.59 20.19
C TYR A 596 -23.86 -2.42 21.06
N PRO A 597 -25.14 -2.57 20.65
CA PRO A 597 -26.09 -3.34 21.42
C PRO A 597 -25.81 -4.84 21.34
N THR A 598 -25.37 -5.44 22.44
CA THR A 598 -25.10 -6.89 22.59
C THR A 598 -25.98 -7.48 23.69
N ALA A 599 -26.23 -8.80 23.69
CA ALA A 599 -27.01 -9.41 24.77
C ALA A 599 -26.28 -9.29 26.12
N GLY A 600 -24.95 -9.31 26.11
CA GLY A 600 -24.10 -9.14 27.29
C GLY A 600 -23.98 -7.70 27.81
N GLY A 601 -24.35 -6.69 27.01
CA GLY A 601 -24.28 -5.29 27.41
C GLY A 601 -22.86 -4.79 27.66
N SER A 602 -21.89 -5.29 26.90
CA SER A 602 -20.55 -4.73 26.70
C SER A 602 -20.44 -4.55 25.18
N GLY A 603 -20.34 -3.32 24.69
CA GLY A 603 -20.60 -3.04 23.28
C GLY A 603 -19.42 -2.44 22.51
N THR A 604 -18.35 -2.09 23.20
CA THR A 604 -17.13 -1.62 22.53
C THR A 604 -16.30 -2.82 22.12
N ALA A 605 -16.01 -2.89 20.83
CA ALA A 605 -15.30 -4.00 20.21
C ALA A 605 -13.93 -3.58 19.71
N ILE A 606 -12.94 -4.45 19.90
CA ILE A 606 -11.58 -4.30 19.39
C ILE A 606 -11.50 -5.00 18.04
N GLY A 607 -11.15 -4.25 16.99
CA GLY A 607 -10.69 -4.82 15.73
C GLY A 607 -9.19 -4.62 15.59
N TYR A 608 -8.49 -5.66 15.16
CA TYR A 608 -7.10 -5.49 14.76
C TYR A 608 -6.99 -4.52 13.59
N ARG A 609 -5.87 -3.81 13.56
CA ARG A 609 -5.48 -2.91 12.49
C ARG A 609 -4.10 -3.31 11.98
N GLY A 610 -3.99 -3.44 10.67
CA GLY A 610 -2.90 -4.18 10.04
C GLY A 610 -3.21 -5.66 9.93
N SER A 611 -2.35 -6.36 9.19
CA SER A 611 -2.46 -7.79 8.92
C SER A 611 -2.33 -8.65 10.17
N GLN A 612 -3.11 -9.72 10.26
CA GLN A 612 -3.10 -10.66 11.38
C GLN A 612 -2.23 -11.86 11.02
N LEU A 613 -1.14 -12.06 11.75
CA LEU A 613 -0.22 -13.17 11.47
C LEU A 613 -0.39 -14.32 12.46
N ALA A 614 -0.51 -15.53 11.93
CA ALA A 614 -0.57 -16.79 12.68
C ALA A 614 0.59 -17.71 12.26
N ILE A 615 1.17 -18.45 13.20
CA ILE A 615 2.21 -19.45 12.90
C ILE A 615 1.56 -20.81 12.75
N SER A 616 1.91 -21.53 11.69
CA SER A 616 1.45 -22.90 11.46
C SER A 616 2.02 -23.85 12.49
N ASN A 617 1.15 -24.66 13.11
CA ASN A 617 1.56 -25.75 13.98
C ASN A 617 2.28 -26.88 13.21
N TYR A 618 2.15 -26.89 11.88
CA TYR A 618 2.80 -27.85 10.98
C TYR A 618 4.19 -27.43 10.53
N SER A 619 4.59 -26.17 10.74
CA SER A 619 5.94 -25.69 10.40
C SER A 619 7.00 -26.42 11.22
N ASP A 620 8.09 -26.88 10.59
CA ASP A 620 9.23 -27.44 11.32
C ASP A 620 10.10 -26.31 11.94
N ASP A 621 10.02 -25.09 11.40
CA ASP A 621 10.89 -23.95 11.71
C ASP A 621 10.14 -22.82 12.44
N LYS A 622 9.25 -23.18 13.38
CA LYS A 622 8.40 -22.21 14.13
C LYS A 622 9.17 -21.10 14.84
N GLY A 623 10.41 -21.36 15.27
CA GLY A 623 11.25 -20.36 15.91
C GLY A 623 11.67 -19.25 14.94
N ASP A 624 12.11 -19.64 13.74
CA ASP A 624 12.48 -18.71 12.68
C ASP A 624 11.23 -17.96 12.15
N ALA A 625 10.08 -18.63 12.09
CA ALA A 625 8.80 -17.99 11.79
C ALA A 625 8.40 -16.94 12.84
N TRP A 626 8.62 -17.23 14.13
CA TRP A 626 8.37 -16.28 15.22
C TRP A 626 9.24 -15.03 15.13
N GLU A 627 10.49 -15.13 14.69
CA GLU A 627 11.36 -13.95 14.52
C GLU A 627 10.75 -12.92 13.56
N PHE A 628 10.09 -13.36 12.48
CA PHE A 628 9.38 -12.44 11.59
C PHE A 628 8.10 -11.89 12.20
N VAL A 629 7.26 -12.75 12.82
CA VAL A 629 6.05 -12.28 13.50
C VAL A 629 6.40 -11.24 14.56
N LYS A 630 7.42 -11.50 15.38
CA LYS A 630 7.98 -10.55 16.35
C LYS A 630 8.42 -9.24 15.70
N TYR A 631 9.20 -9.31 14.62
CA TYR A 631 9.64 -8.13 13.89
C TYR A 631 8.45 -7.28 13.43
N TYR A 632 7.45 -7.92 12.82
CA TYR A 632 6.25 -7.24 12.33
C TYR A 632 5.42 -6.65 13.48
N MET A 633 5.30 -7.35 14.62
CA MET A 633 4.64 -6.82 15.82
C MET A 633 5.34 -5.57 16.40
N GLN A 634 6.66 -5.47 16.23
CA GLN A 634 7.45 -4.34 16.75
C GLN A 634 7.52 -3.14 15.80
N ASN A 635 7.48 -3.38 14.48
CA ASN A 635 7.77 -2.38 13.46
C ASN A 635 6.63 -2.15 12.46
N GLY A 636 5.60 -3.00 12.46
CA GLY A 636 4.47 -2.96 11.52
C GLY A 636 3.37 -1.96 11.89
N TRP A 637 3.45 -1.29 13.04
CA TRP A 637 2.51 -0.22 13.38
C TRP A 637 2.89 1.07 12.63
N ASP A 638 2.05 1.46 11.67
CA ASP A 638 2.19 2.63 10.79
C ASP A 638 1.85 3.98 11.48
N GLY A 639 1.49 3.97 12.77
CA GLY A 639 1.11 5.16 13.52
C GLY A 639 -0.40 5.46 13.52
N GLN A 640 -1.22 4.65 12.87
CA GLN A 640 -2.67 4.76 12.82
C GLN A 640 -3.32 3.67 13.70
N GLY A 641 -4.46 4.00 14.32
CA GLY A 641 -5.00 3.17 15.41
C GLY A 641 -4.13 3.22 16.68
N PHE A 642 -4.40 2.29 17.60
CA PHE A 642 -3.66 2.12 18.85
C PHE A 642 -2.73 0.90 18.76
N PRO A 643 -1.48 0.97 19.25
CA PRO A 643 -0.59 -0.18 19.25
C PRO A 643 -0.97 -1.20 20.33
N VAL A 644 -0.81 -2.49 20.05
CA VAL A 644 -1.27 -3.59 20.95
C VAL A 644 -0.47 -3.73 22.25
N PHE A 645 0.79 -3.28 22.25
CA PHE A 645 1.66 -3.36 23.43
C PHE A 645 1.54 -2.11 24.31
N GLN A 646 1.40 -2.32 25.62
CA GLN A 646 1.24 -1.30 26.64
C GLN A 646 2.27 -0.17 26.55
N ASP A 647 3.56 -0.49 26.43
CA ASP A 647 4.62 0.52 26.37
C ASP A 647 4.47 1.43 25.15
N LYS A 648 4.13 0.85 23.98
CA LYS A 648 3.87 1.59 22.74
C LYS A 648 2.58 2.40 22.82
N PHE A 649 1.57 1.86 23.48
CA PHE A 649 0.31 2.58 23.73
C PHE A 649 0.55 3.80 24.62
N ASP A 650 1.37 3.65 25.67
CA ASP A 650 1.76 4.74 26.55
C ASP A 650 2.59 5.81 25.82
N GLU A 651 3.52 5.40 24.95
CA GLU A 651 4.26 6.31 24.06
C GLU A 651 3.31 7.09 23.14
N ALA A 652 2.32 6.42 22.53
CA ALA A 652 1.33 7.06 21.65
C ALA A 652 0.46 8.07 22.41
N MET A 653 0.01 7.74 23.62
CA MET A 653 -0.75 8.64 24.48
C MET A 653 0.06 9.88 24.89
N GLU A 654 1.35 9.72 25.21
CA GLU A 654 2.22 10.86 25.51
C GLU A 654 2.53 11.70 24.26
N LYS A 655 2.72 11.08 23.09
CA LYS A 655 2.88 11.78 21.81
C LYS A 655 1.65 12.61 21.44
N ALA A 656 0.45 12.11 21.72
CA ALA A 656 -0.80 12.85 21.49
C ALA A 656 -0.85 14.17 22.29
N ARG A 657 -0.19 14.25 23.45
CA ARG A 657 -0.11 15.44 24.30
C ARG A 657 0.98 16.43 23.90
N GLN A 658 1.83 16.06 22.95
CA GLN A 658 2.89 16.92 22.45
C GLN A 658 2.41 17.73 21.25
N LYS A 659 2.93 18.95 21.13
CA LYS A 659 2.69 19.80 19.96
C LYS A 659 3.50 19.28 18.78
N ASP A 660 2.83 19.11 17.65
CA ASP A 660 3.51 18.88 16.38
C ASP A 660 3.77 20.23 15.74
N MET A 661 5.02 20.50 15.37
CA MET A 661 5.43 21.79 14.84
C MET A 661 6.16 21.58 13.52
N GLU A 662 5.82 22.37 12.50
CA GLU A 662 6.49 22.36 11.21
C GLU A 662 7.05 23.74 10.89
N THR A 663 8.22 23.80 10.25
CA THR A 663 8.82 25.07 9.80
C THR A 663 8.89 25.11 8.29
N VAL A 664 8.09 25.99 7.69
CA VAL A 664 8.05 26.25 6.25
C VAL A 664 8.50 27.69 6.01
N ASP A 665 9.47 27.90 5.12
CA ASP A 665 10.04 29.22 4.79
C ASP A 665 10.51 30.04 6.01
N GLY A 666 11.00 29.35 7.04
CA GLY A 666 11.48 29.97 8.29
C GLY A 666 10.38 30.45 9.24
N VAL A 667 9.11 30.07 9.00
CA VAL A 667 7.99 30.30 9.90
C VAL A 667 7.54 28.98 10.50
N THR A 668 7.43 28.91 11.82
CA THR A 668 6.99 27.70 12.54
C THR A 668 5.49 27.77 12.82
N TYR A 669 4.76 26.73 12.43
CA TYR A 669 3.34 26.55 12.65
C TYR A 669 3.09 25.32 13.52
N GLU A 670 2.05 25.35 14.33
CA GLU A 670 1.55 24.18 15.05
C GLU A 670 0.63 23.40 14.11
N LEU A 671 0.89 22.11 13.94
CA LEU A 671 0.09 21.23 13.10
C LEU A 671 -1.09 20.66 13.89
N PRO A 672 -2.30 20.60 13.30
CA PRO A 672 -3.42 19.91 13.91
C PRO A 672 -3.14 18.40 13.98
N LYS A 673 -3.60 17.76 15.06
CA LYS A 673 -3.59 16.29 15.22
C LYS A 673 -4.75 15.64 14.46
N GLY A 674 -5.78 16.42 14.14
CA GLY A 674 -6.96 16.02 13.38
C GLY A 674 -7.84 17.23 13.12
N TYR A 675 -8.84 17.08 12.26
CA TYR A 675 -9.80 18.13 11.95
C TYR A 675 -11.16 17.52 11.63
N PHE A 676 -12.19 18.35 11.76
CA PHE A 676 -13.53 18.04 11.27
C PHE A 676 -13.90 19.06 10.20
N SER A 677 -14.46 18.58 9.09
CA SER A 677 -14.97 19.44 8.02
C SER A 677 -16.30 18.93 7.50
N GLU A 678 -17.31 19.81 7.53
CA GLU A 678 -18.62 19.54 6.94
C GLU A 678 -19.19 20.85 6.38
N GLY A 679 -19.25 20.98 5.06
CA GLY A 679 -19.73 22.20 4.40
C GLY A 679 -18.93 23.43 4.83
N ASN A 680 -19.56 24.35 5.56
CA ASN A 680 -18.90 25.55 6.10
C ASN A 680 -18.43 25.39 7.56
N HIS A 681 -18.70 24.26 8.20
CA HIS A 681 -18.24 23.96 9.55
C HIS A 681 -16.86 23.32 9.45
N TYR A 682 -15.88 23.95 10.09
CA TYR A 682 -14.50 23.47 10.12
C TYR A 682 -13.89 23.79 11.48
N PHE A 683 -13.24 22.82 12.08
CA PHE A 683 -12.39 23.04 13.25
C PHE A 683 -11.25 22.02 13.29
N GLU A 684 -10.18 22.41 13.96
CA GLU A 684 -8.97 21.62 14.15
C GLU A 684 -8.85 21.24 15.63
N VAL A 685 -8.31 20.05 15.88
CA VAL A 685 -7.89 19.61 17.21
C VAL A 685 -6.37 19.52 17.25
N PHE A 686 -5.77 19.90 18.37
CA PHE A 686 -4.33 19.99 18.57
C PHE A 686 -3.88 19.00 19.64
N ASN A 687 -2.81 19.29 20.36
CA ASN A 687 -2.32 18.42 21.43
C ASN A 687 -3.41 18.10 22.47
N ALA A 688 -3.46 16.85 22.91
CA ALA A 688 -4.44 16.36 23.87
C ALA A 688 -4.23 16.91 25.29
N GLU A 689 -5.32 17.20 25.98
CA GLU A 689 -5.31 17.46 27.42
C GLU A 689 -5.26 16.13 28.20
N PRO A 690 -4.83 16.12 29.47
CA PRO A 690 -4.78 14.89 30.27
C PRO A 690 -6.13 14.16 30.36
N ALA A 691 -7.25 14.90 30.35
CA ALA A 691 -8.60 14.31 30.40
C ALA A 691 -8.97 13.58 29.09
N ASP A 692 -8.47 14.04 27.95
CA ASP A 692 -8.72 13.41 26.64
C ASP A 692 -8.03 12.04 26.58
N VAL A 693 -6.76 12.01 26.98
CA VAL A 693 -5.97 10.77 27.07
C VAL A 693 -6.60 9.79 28.06
N GLU A 694 -7.01 10.27 29.23
CA GLU A 694 -7.66 9.41 30.23
C GLU A 694 -8.99 8.85 29.73
N ALA A 695 -9.77 9.62 28.96
CA ALA A 695 -11.01 9.12 28.36
C ALA A 695 -10.74 7.98 27.36
N VAL A 696 -9.72 8.12 26.52
CA VAL A 696 -9.30 7.06 25.58
C VAL A 696 -8.77 5.83 26.32
N ARG A 697 -7.94 6.01 27.36
CA ARG A 697 -7.45 4.90 28.20
C ARG A 697 -8.59 4.11 28.82
N ASN A 698 -9.60 4.81 29.35
CA ASN A 698 -10.78 4.17 29.91
C ASN A 698 -11.61 3.46 28.85
N LEU A 699 -11.76 4.03 27.65
CA LEU A 699 -12.45 3.36 26.54
C LEU A 699 -11.73 2.07 26.12
N VAL A 700 -10.39 2.09 26.02
CA VAL A 700 -9.58 0.89 25.72
C VAL A 700 -9.71 -0.15 26.81
N ALA A 701 -9.70 0.26 28.09
CA ALA A 701 -9.81 -0.66 29.23
C ALA A 701 -11.22 -1.27 29.39
N ASP A 702 -12.27 -0.54 29.00
CA ASP A 702 -13.66 -0.99 29.05
C ASP A 702 -14.06 -1.84 27.82
N ALA A 703 -13.22 -1.90 26.78
CA ALA A 703 -13.48 -2.71 25.59
C ALA A 703 -13.40 -4.21 25.93
N GLY A 704 -14.50 -4.94 25.72
CA GLY A 704 -14.61 -6.35 26.08
C GLY A 704 -15.02 -7.28 24.93
N ASN A 705 -15.37 -6.73 23.77
CA ASN A 705 -15.77 -7.52 22.60
C ASN A 705 -14.69 -7.47 21.52
N ARG A 706 -14.85 -8.35 20.54
CA ARG A 706 -14.04 -8.39 19.32
C ARG A 706 -14.88 -8.01 18.11
N TYR A 707 -14.32 -7.26 17.18
CA TYR A 707 -14.90 -7.05 15.86
C TYR A 707 -14.78 -8.35 15.06
N LYS A 708 -15.90 -8.89 14.56
CA LYS A 708 -15.89 -10.16 13.81
C LYS A 708 -16.75 -10.11 12.55
N TYR A 709 -16.09 -9.89 11.42
CA TYR A 709 -16.74 -9.94 10.12
C TYR A 709 -16.64 -11.34 9.52
N ASN A 710 -17.77 -12.03 9.35
CA ASN A 710 -17.81 -13.35 8.71
C ASN A 710 -18.60 -13.26 7.40
N THR A 711 -17.88 -13.14 6.28
CA THR A 711 -18.47 -12.88 4.96
C THR A 711 -19.53 -13.92 4.56
N ASP A 712 -19.27 -15.21 4.75
CA ASP A 712 -20.19 -16.28 4.31
C ASP A 712 -21.49 -16.29 5.12
N ILE A 713 -21.37 -16.19 6.44
CA ILE A 713 -22.53 -16.20 7.34
C ILE A 713 -23.33 -14.92 7.18
N LEU A 714 -22.66 -13.77 7.07
CA LEU A 714 -23.32 -12.48 6.81
C LEU A 714 -23.98 -12.48 5.43
N GLY A 715 -23.39 -13.12 4.42
CA GLY A 715 -24.00 -13.35 3.12
C GLY A 715 -25.33 -14.11 3.22
N ILE A 716 -25.34 -15.25 3.93
CA ILE A 716 -26.56 -16.01 4.19
C ILE A 716 -27.61 -15.17 4.93
N ILE A 717 -27.21 -14.44 5.97
CA ILE A 717 -28.10 -13.59 6.77
C ILE A 717 -28.72 -12.51 5.89
N ASN A 718 -27.91 -11.78 5.12
CA ASN A 718 -28.36 -10.66 4.31
C ASN A 718 -29.27 -11.11 3.16
N GLU A 719 -28.93 -12.19 2.46
CA GLU A 719 -29.75 -12.75 1.38
C GLU A 719 -31.18 -13.07 1.84
N GLU A 720 -31.35 -13.63 3.03
CA GLU A 720 -32.67 -14.01 3.55
C GLU A 720 -33.38 -12.87 4.28
N ALA A 721 -32.63 -11.99 4.98
CA ALA A 721 -33.17 -10.82 5.66
C ALA A 721 -33.87 -9.87 4.67
N ASP A 722 -33.39 -9.79 3.44
CA ASP A 722 -33.95 -9.00 2.35
C ASP A 722 -35.44 -9.29 2.11
N ALA A 723 -35.85 -10.55 2.20
CA ALA A 723 -37.24 -10.96 2.04
C ALA A 723 -38.13 -10.48 3.21
N TYR A 724 -37.59 -10.41 4.43
CA TYR A 724 -38.31 -9.85 5.59
C TYR A 724 -38.44 -8.33 5.49
N ILE A 725 -37.35 -7.65 5.10
CA ILE A 725 -37.29 -6.20 4.94
C ILE A 725 -38.32 -5.75 3.88
N LYS A 726 -38.47 -6.51 2.78
CA LYS A 726 -39.41 -6.25 1.68
C LYS A 726 -40.85 -6.76 1.91
N ASP A 727 -41.21 -7.16 3.13
CA ASP A 727 -42.53 -7.72 3.49
C ASP A 727 -42.94 -8.98 2.70
N GLN A 728 -41.98 -9.73 2.16
CA GLN A 728 -42.25 -10.92 1.33
C GLN A 728 -42.42 -12.19 2.18
N LYS A 729 -41.74 -12.29 3.32
CA LYS A 729 -41.82 -13.42 4.25
C LYS A 729 -41.96 -12.92 5.71
N PRO A 730 -42.68 -13.67 6.58
CA PRO A 730 -42.75 -13.34 8.00
C PRO A 730 -41.41 -13.63 8.70
N ILE A 731 -41.18 -12.93 9.82
CA ILE A 731 -39.89 -12.96 10.53
C ILE A 731 -39.48 -14.35 11.02
N ASP A 732 -40.44 -15.14 11.52
CA ASP A 732 -40.16 -16.51 12.02
C ASP A 732 -39.72 -17.45 10.89
N GLU A 733 -40.25 -17.25 9.69
CA GLU A 733 -39.85 -18.04 8.52
C GLU A 733 -38.44 -17.67 8.07
N VAL A 734 -38.13 -16.38 7.98
CA VAL A 734 -36.79 -15.89 7.61
C VAL A 734 -35.73 -16.33 8.61
N ALA A 735 -35.98 -16.15 9.91
CA ALA A 735 -35.10 -16.63 10.97
C ALA A 735 -34.87 -18.14 10.90
N GLY A 736 -35.92 -18.93 10.62
CA GLY A 736 -35.82 -20.38 10.45
C GLY A 736 -35.00 -20.81 9.22
N ILE A 737 -35.07 -20.05 8.12
CA ILE A 737 -34.24 -20.31 6.93
C ILE A 737 -32.78 -19.98 7.22
N ILE A 738 -32.49 -18.82 7.83
CA ILE A 738 -31.14 -18.42 8.23
C ILE A 738 -30.53 -19.47 9.16
N GLN A 739 -31.25 -19.85 10.22
CA GLN A 739 -30.84 -20.92 11.14
C GLN A 739 -30.44 -22.19 10.39
N SER A 740 -31.27 -22.63 9.43
CA SER A 740 -31.04 -23.87 8.69
C SER A 740 -29.83 -23.77 7.75
N ARG A 741 -29.68 -22.64 7.04
CA ARG A 741 -28.59 -22.40 6.10
C ARG A 741 -27.24 -22.21 6.82
N VAL A 742 -27.21 -21.41 7.88
CA VAL A 742 -25.99 -21.22 8.69
C VAL A 742 -25.59 -22.53 9.37
N LYS A 743 -26.54 -23.29 9.92
CA LYS A 743 -26.23 -24.60 10.51
C LYS A 743 -25.65 -25.57 9.47
N LEU A 744 -26.21 -25.61 8.27
CA LEU A 744 -25.68 -26.43 7.17
C LEU A 744 -24.24 -26.01 6.82
N TYR A 745 -23.99 -24.70 6.68
CA TYR A 745 -22.65 -24.16 6.42
C TYR A 745 -21.67 -24.58 7.52
N LEU A 746 -22.01 -24.37 8.81
CA LEU A 746 -21.16 -24.77 9.94
C LEU A 746 -20.90 -26.29 9.93
N ASP A 747 -21.91 -27.12 9.67
CA ASP A 747 -21.78 -28.58 9.61
C ASP A 747 -20.87 -29.06 8.45
N GLU A 748 -20.79 -28.30 7.36
CA GLU A 748 -19.90 -28.56 6.23
C GLU A 748 -18.45 -28.18 6.55
N GLN A 749 -18.22 -27.13 7.33
CA GLN A 749 -16.88 -26.66 7.71
C GLN A 749 -16.26 -27.46 8.87
N VAL A 750 -17.08 -27.99 9.79
CA VAL A 750 -16.65 -28.82 10.94
C VAL A 750 -16.24 -30.24 10.51
N ARG A 751 -16.62 -30.70 9.31
CA ARG A 751 -16.15 -31.96 8.72
C ARG A 751 -14.73 -31.85 8.15
#